data_AF-Q9CJJ9-F1
#
_entry.id   AF-Q9CJJ9-F1
#
_cell.length_a   1.000
_cell.length_b   1.000
_cell.length_c   1.000
_cell.angle_alpha   90.00
_cell.angle_beta   90.00
_cell.angle_gamma   90.00
#
_symmetry.space_group_name_H-M   'P 1'
#
loop_
_entity.id
_entity.type
_entity.pdbx_description
1 polymer ?
#
loop_
_entity_poly.entity_id
_entity_poly.type
_entity_poly.pdbx_seq_one_letter_code
_entity_poly.pdbx_strand_id
1 'polypeptide(L)'
;MTKSEQYFDQAKQAYDDGNFEKAIELFNKINPHDKALYFLAQFNLASILREKGELDKAIETYRTISRGDIPKVYAQAQFNLAGILVEKGALDKAIATYCAISREDDPEAYAKAQLQLALIWAEKGEPDKAIKACNSVLREDNPEAYAKAQFQLAFIFVEKNERDKAIEAYEAILREDSPEAYAQAQFQLALIWAEKGEPDKAIKACNSVLREDNPEAYAKAQFQLAFIFVEKNERDKAIEAYEAILREDSPEAYAKAQFQLALIWAEKGDKNKAIKAYRSVLREDNPDAYAKAQFNLAFLLSKKSELDKAIKACNSVLREDSPEAYAKAQFQLALIWAEKGDKNKAIKAYRSVLREDNPEAYAKAQFQLACIFIEKDEPDKAIKACNSVLHEDNPDVYAKAQFILGILYKSQSDFKKAIEAYSNAYGSNDPAIYYCAKAEILLLSVKGSEREDLYVIYSNVIQILNILHVIFDGDTEEDCKQVAHYTRPSTALKLLGLDNTNGNSSFRLSTIHGVNDPTEGRVFYDFLNFREMLEQKDNTAFISCFTFNHDSLNQFRLYGKEEGKEASGVSMVFNVKNFFNNNSNQMFIPFSKDLIKVSKSENTQESQINKSHQETYLPLYRCVYLDPVTGYISLAKRTRITFFRENEENSDNRWREYQNKMLEKETQVQKHLNKIKETLAKIKGKDKVNEVVQDILLPLKYLVKHYAFEEEQECRMIAIHSLIKESDKVKIDITKKSMYVEYFIDVKTAIEKVYLSVGAKEYESFFIKALGDSRKVRISDNPFRAKS
;
A
#
# COMPACT_ATOMS: atom_id res chain seq x y z
N MET A 1 -49.97 -41.35 53.86
CA MET A 1 -50.10 -40.30 52.83
C MET A 1 -51.18 -39.33 53.29
N THR A 2 -50.82 -38.10 53.63
CA THR A 2 -51.81 -37.06 53.97
C THR A 2 -52.56 -36.64 52.72
N LYS A 3 -53.74 -36.02 52.88
CA LYS A 3 -54.52 -35.50 51.75
C LYS A 3 -53.74 -34.43 50.97
N SER A 4 -52.88 -33.67 51.65
CA SER A 4 -51.98 -32.68 51.05
C SER A 4 -50.91 -33.34 50.18
N GLU A 5 -50.29 -34.44 50.62
CA GLU A 5 -49.31 -35.21 49.83
C GLU A 5 -49.94 -35.75 48.54
N GLN A 6 -51.15 -36.32 48.62
CA GLN A 6 -51.87 -36.81 47.44
C GLN A 6 -52.18 -35.69 46.44
N TYR A 7 -52.60 -34.51 46.92
CA TYR A 7 -52.83 -33.36 46.05
C TYR A 7 -51.54 -32.83 45.43
N PHE A 8 -50.43 -32.82 46.18
CA PHE A 8 -49.14 -32.39 45.66
C PHE A 8 -48.64 -33.32 44.55
N ASP A 9 -48.71 -34.64 44.73
CA ASP A 9 -48.28 -35.60 43.71
C ASP A 9 -49.15 -35.50 42.44
N GLN A 10 -50.47 -35.36 42.59
CA GLN A 10 -51.38 -35.15 41.46
C GLN A 10 -51.16 -33.80 40.78
N ALA A 11 -50.85 -32.75 41.55
CA ALA A 11 -50.55 -31.42 41.01
C ALA A 11 -49.25 -31.42 40.21
N LYS A 12 -48.22 -32.08 40.72
CA LYS A 12 -46.94 -32.25 40.03
C LYS A 12 -47.10 -33.06 38.76
N GLN A 13 -47.85 -34.17 38.80
CA GLN A 13 -48.16 -34.93 37.59
C GLN A 13 -48.92 -34.09 36.56
N ALA A 14 -49.92 -33.31 36.99
CA ALA A 14 -50.63 -32.40 36.09
C ALA A 14 -49.72 -31.29 35.52
N TYR A 15 -48.73 -30.81 36.28
CA TYR A 15 -47.72 -29.87 35.81
C TYR A 15 -46.81 -30.50 34.74
N ASP A 16 -46.30 -31.70 35.01
CA ASP A 16 -45.44 -32.46 34.09
C ASP A 16 -46.18 -32.83 32.79
N ASP A 17 -47.50 -33.08 32.87
CA ASP A 17 -48.39 -33.32 31.72
C ASP A 17 -48.76 -32.02 30.96
N GLY A 18 -48.28 -30.85 31.40
CA GLY A 18 -48.61 -29.53 30.81
C GLY A 18 -50.02 -29.03 31.11
N ASN A 19 -50.78 -29.72 31.96
CA ASN A 19 -52.11 -29.31 32.38
C ASN A 19 -52.05 -28.30 33.53
N PHE A 20 -51.62 -27.08 33.20
CA PHE A 20 -51.38 -26.02 34.17
C PHE A 20 -52.63 -25.60 34.96
N GLU A 21 -53.82 -25.66 34.37
CA GLU A 21 -55.07 -25.31 35.09
C GLU A 21 -55.36 -26.30 36.22
N LYS A 22 -55.26 -27.59 35.93
CA LYS A 22 -55.42 -28.66 36.92
C LYS A 22 -54.30 -28.63 37.97
N ALA A 23 -53.07 -28.36 37.56
CA ALA A 23 -51.94 -28.21 38.48
C ALA A 23 -52.16 -27.05 39.46
N ILE A 24 -52.57 -25.87 38.98
CA ILE A 24 -52.90 -24.71 39.81
C ILE A 24 -54.03 -25.03 40.80
N GLU A 25 -55.10 -25.68 40.35
CA GLU A 25 -56.23 -26.06 41.21
C GLU A 25 -55.78 -26.99 42.35
N LEU A 26 -54.94 -27.97 42.03
CA LEU A 26 -54.45 -28.96 42.99
C LEU A 26 -53.39 -28.38 43.94
N PHE A 27 -52.48 -27.51 43.47
CA PHE A 27 -51.52 -26.81 44.34
C PHE A 27 -52.24 -25.90 45.35
N ASN A 28 -53.34 -25.25 44.97
CA ASN A 28 -54.15 -24.41 45.87
C ASN A 28 -54.93 -25.22 46.94
N LYS A 29 -55.08 -26.54 46.78
CA LYS A 29 -55.75 -27.42 47.76
C LYS A 29 -54.83 -27.90 48.89
N ILE A 30 -53.53 -27.58 48.82
CA ILE A 30 -52.56 -28.00 49.83
C ILE A 30 -52.72 -27.16 51.09
N ASN A 31 -52.81 -27.83 52.24
CA ASN A 31 -53.09 -27.20 53.52
C ASN A 31 -51.91 -26.33 53.98
N PRO A 32 -52.08 -25.02 54.27
CA PRO A 32 -51.02 -24.14 54.77
C PRO A 32 -50.38 -24.57 56.10
N HIS A 33 -51.06 -25.42 56.88
CA HIS A 33 -50.48 -26.00 58.10
C HIS A 33 -49.37 -27.01 57.81
N ASP A 34 -49.34 -27.61 56.61
CA ASP A 34 -48.25 -28.45 56.12
C ASP A 34 -47.21 -27.56 55.43
N LYS A 35 -46.47 -26.79 56.23
CA LYS A 35 -45.68 -25.64 55.74
C LYS A 35 -44.68 -26.00 54.64
N ALA A 36 -43.93 -27.09 54.80
CA ALA A 36 -42.92 -27.50 53.82
C ALA A 36 -43.56 -27.84 52.47
N LEU A 37 -44.65 -28.63 52.49
CA LEU A 37 -45.36 -29.03 51.28
C LEU A 37 -46.12 -27.86 50.65
N TYR A 38 -46.70 -26.99 51.48
CA TYR A 38 -47.35 -25.77 51.04
C TYR A 38 -46.38 -24.84 50.32
N PHE A 39 -45.19 -24.56 50.88
CA PHE A 39 -44.22 -23.69 50.22
C PHE A 39 -43.66 -24.29 48.92
N LEU A 40 -43.49 -25.61 48.85
CA LEU A 40 -43.12 -26.29 47.60
C LEU A 40 -44.23 -26.16 46.54
N ALA A 41 -45.50 -26.23 46.95
CA ALA A 41 -46.64 -25.97 46.09
C ALA A 41 -46.69 -24.52 45.60
N GLN A 42 -46.44 -23.55 46.50
CA GLN A 42 -46.38 -22.13 46.13
C GLN A 42 -45.23 -21.85 45.16
N PHE A 43 -44.08 -22.51 45.31
CA PHE A 43 -42.97 -22.40 44.36
C PHE A 43 -43.37 -22.87 42.95
N ASN A 44 -43.96 -24.06 42.84
CA ASN A 44 -44.41 -24.60 41.56
C ASN A 44 -45.54 -23.76 40.95
N LEU A 45 -46.49 -23.30 41.78
CA LEU A 45 -47.56 -22.39 41.37
C LEU A 45 -47.00 -21.07 40.81
N ALA A 46 -46.02 -20.47 41.49
CA ALA A 46 -45.39 -19.24 41.04
C ALA A 46 -44.60 -19.42 39.73
N SER A 47 -43.96 -20.59 39.54
CA SER A 47 -43.32 -20.95 38.27
C SER A 47 -44.33 -21.05 37.12
N ILE A 48 -45.47 -21.72 37.33
CA ILE A 48 -46.56 -21.79 36.33
C ILE A 48 -47.09 -20.38 35.99
N LEU A 49 -47.30 -19.54 37.01
CA LEU A 49 -47.78 -18.17 36.80
C LEU A 49 -46.77 -17.33 36.00
N ARG A 50 -45.46 -17.52 36.23
CA ARG A 50 -44.40 -16.90 35.43
C ARG A 50 -44.45 -17.36 33.97
N GLU A 51 -44.58 -18.67 33.73
CA GLU A 51 -44.69 -19.24 32.38
C GLU A 51 -45.92 -18.72 31.62
N LYS A 52 -47.04 -18.47 32.33
CA LYS A 52 -48.24 -17.84 31.77
C LYS A 52 -48.13 -16.32 31.55
N GLY A 53 -47.02 -15.70 31.95
CA GLY A 53 -46.82 -14.25 31.88
C GLY A 53 -47.58 -13.46 32.96
N GLU A 54 -48.18 -14.13 33.95
CA GLU A 54 -48.89 -13.51 35.08
C GLU A 54 -47.89 -13.05 36.17
N LEU A 55 -46.95 -12.19 35.78
CA LEU A 55 -45.77 -11.84 36.57
C LEU A 55 -46.07 -11.22 37.95
N ASP A 56 -47.13 -10.41 38.08
CA ASP A 56 -47.52 -9.82 39.37
C ASP A 56 -48.00 -10.88 40.37
N LYS A 57 -48.83 -11.83 39.91
CA LYS A 57 -49.28 -12.94 40.75
C LYS A 57 -48.13 -13.88 41.09
N ALA A 58 -47.21 -14.12 40.15
CA ALA A 58 -46.00 -14.89 40.41
C ALA A 58 -45.15 -14.24 41.52
N ILE A 59 -44.95 -12.91 41.46
CA ILE A 59 -44.23 -12.14 42.50
C ILE A 59 -44.88 -12.32 43.87
N GLU A 60 -46.20 -12.12 43.96
CA GLU A 60 -46.94 -12.27 45.21
C GLU A 60 -46.82 -13.71 45.75
N THR A 61 -46.92 -14.70 44.87
CA THR A 61 -46.84 -16.13 45.21
C THR A 61 -45.44 -16.49 45.71
N TYR A 62 -44.36 -16.05 45.03
CA TYR A 62 -42.98 -16.28 45.49
C TYR A 62 -42.68 -15.63 46.85
N ARG A 63 -43.28 -14.47 47.17
CA ARG A 63 -43.11 -13.79 48.47
C ARG A 63 -43.73 -14.54 49.65
N THR A 64 -44.65 -15.48 49.39
CA THR A 64 -45.27 -16.28 50.47
C THR A 64 -44.32 -17.34 51.03
N ILE A 65 -43.25 -17.69 50.30
CA ILE A 65 -42.29 -18.72 50.68
C ILE A 65 -41.33 -18.17 51.73
N SER A 66 -41.19 -18.89 52.85
CA SER A 66 -40.31 -18.48 53.96
C SER A 66 -39.08 -19.39 54.08
N ARG A 67 -37.96 -18.81 54.50
CA ARG A 67 -36.66 -19.50 54.62
C ARG A 67 -36.66 -20.67 55.60
N GLY A 68 -37.41 -20.56 56.70
CA GLY A 68 -37.27 -21.44 57.88
C GLY A 68 -37.54 -22.92 57.60
N ASP A 69 -38.61 -23.24 56.86
CA ASP A 69 -39.06 -24.62 56.68
C ASP A 69 -38.43 -25.32 55.46
N ILE A 70 -38.07 -24.57 54.40
CA ILE A 70 -37.42 -25.10 53.18
C ILE A 70 -36.37 -24.14 52.59
N PRO A 71 -35.18 -24.00 53.22
CA PRO A 71 -34.15 -23.02 52.82
C PRO A 71 -33.78 -23.07 51.33
N LYS A 72 -33.60 -24.27 50.77
CA LYS A 72 -33.27 -24.45 49.35
C LYS A 72 -34.32 -23.89 48.40
N VAL A 73 -35.59 -24.20 48.63
CA VAL A 73 -36.70 -23.72 47.79
C VAL A 73 -36.90 -22.21 47.99
N TYR A 74 -36.67 -21.70 49.19
CA TYR A 74 -36.66 -20.26 49.43
C TYR A 74 -35.59 -19.56 48.57
N ALA A 75 -34.35 -20.06 48.55
CA ALA A 75 -33.28 -19.51 47.72
C ALA A 75 -33.63 -19.52 46.22
N GLN A 76 -34.20 -20.62 45.72
CA GLN A 76 -34.68 -20.73 44.33
C GLN A 76 -35.84 -19.78 44.03
N ALA A 77 -36.78 -19.63 44.97
CA ALA A 77 -37.89 -18.69 44.87
C ALA A 77 -37.41 -17.24 44.82
N GLN A 78 -36.44 -16.86 45.67
CA GLN A 78 -35.84 -15.52 45.65
C GLN A 78 -35.10 -15.27 44.33
N PHE A 79 -34.38 -16.26 43.80
CA PHE A 79 -33.70 -16.13 42.51
C PHE A 79 -34.70 -15.87 41.37
N ASN A 80 -35.78 -16.67 41.29
CA ASN A 80 -36.82 -16.48 40.27
C ASN A 80 -37.56 -15.15 40.43
N LEU A 81 -37.87 -14.77 41.67
CA LEU A 81 -38.50 -13.48 41.99
C LEU A 81 -37.62 -12.30 41.54
N ALA A 82 -36.32 -12.36 41.84
CA ALA A 82 -35.37 -11.33 41.44
C ALA A 82 -35.26 -11.24 39.91
N GLY A 83 -35.27 -12.37 39.20
CA GLY A 83 -35.32 -12.40 37.73
C GLY A 83 -36.53 -11.65 37.16
N ILE A 84 -37.73 -11.88 37.70
CA ILE A 84 -38.95 -11.16 37.28
C ILE A 84 -38.82 -9.65 37.58
N LEU A 85 -38.18 -9.27 38.69
CA LEU A 85 -37.95 -7.87 39.03
C LEU A 85 -36.96 -7.19 38.06
N VAL A 86 -35.95 -7.92 37.57
CA VAL A 86 -35.06 -7.44 36.48
C VAL A 86 -35.86 -7.25 35.19
N GLU A 87 -36.70 -8.21 34.80
CA GLU A 87 -37.58 -8.10 33.60
C GLU A 87 -38.50 -6.87 33.67
N LYS A 88 -38.92 -6.47 34.88
CA LYS A 88 -39.74 -5.27 35.13
C LYS A 88 -38.94 -3.97 35.28
N GLY A 89 -37.61 -4.01 35.16
CA GLY A 89 -36.72 -2.86 35.36
C GLY A 89 -36.60 -2.40 36.83
N ALA A 90 -37.10 -3.17 37.79
CA ALA A 90 -37.05 -2.86 39.22
C ALA A 90 -35.72 -3.28 39.84
N LEU A 91 -34.60 -2.78 39.31
CA LEU A 91 -33.24 -3.25 39.60
C LEU A 91 -32.87 -3.18 41.09
N ASP A 92 -33.23 -2.11 41.81
CA ASP A 92 -32.90 -2.00 43.24
C ASP A 92 -33.62 -3.06 44.09
N LYS A 93 -34.86 -3.40 43.72
CA LYS A 93 -35.60 -4.49 44.37
C LYS A 93 -34.98 -5.84 44.01
N ALA A 94 -34.61 -6.05 42.74
CA ALA A 94 -33.94 -7.27 42.30
C ALA A 94 -32.61 -7.49 43.03
N ILE A 95 -31.79 -6.45 43.17
CA ILE A 95 -30.53 -6.50 43.94
C ILE A 95 -30.80 -6.92 45.39
N ALA A 96 -31.77 -6.29 46.06
CA ALA A 96 -32.11 -6.65 47.43
C ALA A 96 -32.57 -8.12 47.54
N THR A 97 -33.35 -8.60 46.57
CA THR A 97 -33.83 -9.98 46.50
C THR A 97 -32.70 -10.98 46.21
N TYR A 98 -31.78 -10.68 45.29
CA TYR A 98 -30.60 -11.54 45.06
C TYR A 98 -29.66 -11.58 46.26
N CYS A 99 -29.44 -10.44 46.94
CA CYS A 99 -28.62 -10.38 48.16
C CYS A 99 -29.21 -11.16 49.35
N ALA A 100 -30.51 -11.47 49.34
CA ALA A 100 -31.16 -12.25 50.39
C ALA A 100 -30.86 -13.77 50.30
N ILE A 101 -30.29 -14.23 49.19
CA ILE A 101 -29.93 -15.64 48.98
C ILE A 101 -28.63 -15.93 49.71
N SER A 102 -28.63 -16.97 50.56
CA SER A 102 -27.43 -17.46 51.26
C SER A 102 -26.86 -18.69 50.56
N ARG A 103 -25.52 -18.78 50.49
CA ARG A 103 -24.82 -19.98 50.00
C ARG A 103 -25.18 -21.24 50.80
N GLU A 104 -25.43 -21.10 52.10
CA GLU A 104 -25.83 -22.23 52.97
C GLU A 104 -27.21 -22.81 52.61
N ASP A 105 -28.10 -21.99 52.05
CA ASP A 105 -29.46 -22.40 51.72
C ASP A 105 -29.50 -23.20 50.40
N ASP A 106 -28.81 -22.69 49.38
CA ASP A 106 -28.61 -23.34 48.08
C ASP A 106 -27.37 -22.74 47.39
N PRO A 107 -26.22 -23.45 47.39
CA PRO A 107 -25.00 -22.97 46.75
C PRO A 107 -25.18 -22.65 45.27
N GLU A 108 -25.98 -23.44 44.55
CA GLU A 108 -26.20 -23.27 43.11
C GLU A 108 -27.00 -21.99 42.83
N ALA A 109 -28.09 -21.77 43.57
CA ALA A 109 -28.90 -20.56 43.44
C ALA A 109 -28.12 -19.31 43.87
N TYR A 110 -27.27 -19.43 44.91
CA TYR A 110 -26.37 -18.36 45.33
C TYR A 110 -25.37 -17.99 44.23
N ALA A 111 -24.69 -18.96 43.63
CA ALA A 111 -23.75 -18.74 42.53
C ALA A 111 -24.41 -18.02 41.34
N LYS A 112 -25.61 -18.47 40.94
CA LYS A 112 -26.38 -17.81 39.87
C LYS A 112 -26.80 -16.38 40.26
N ALA A 113 -27.24 -16.17 41.51
CA ALA A 113 -27.61 -14.85 42.01
C ALA A 113 -26.43 -13.87 42.04
N GLN A 114 -25.25 -14.32 42.47
CA GLN A 114 -24.04 -13.51 42.48
C GLN A 114 -23.58 -13.12 41.07
N LEU A 115 -23.66 -14.04 40.09
CA LEU A 115 -23.44 -13.70 38.68
C LEU A 115 -24.41 -12.60 38.19
N GLN A 116 -25.70 -12.71 38.51
CA GLN A 116 -26.68 -11.67 38.13
C GLN A 116 -26.41 -10.33 38.82
N LEU A 117 -26.05 -10.35 40.11
CA LEU A 117 -25.61 -9.15 40.82
C LEU A 117 -24.39 -8.51 40.15
N ALA A 118 -23.41 -9.30 39.73
CA ALA A 118 -22.22 -8.79 39.06
C ALA A 118 -22.57 -8.05 37.76
N LEU A 119 -23.44 -8.63 36.93
CA LEU A 119 -23.93 -8.01 35.69
C LEU A 119 -24.68 -6.70 35.97
N ILE A 120 -25.61 -6.69 36.93
CA ILE A 120 -26.37 -5.48 37.28
C ILE A 120 -25.44 -4.37 37.82
N TRP A 121 -24.47 -4.72 38.66
CA TRP A 121 -23.53 -3.73 39.19
C TRP A 121 -22.59 -3.18 38.11
N ALA A 122 -22.18 -4.00 37.14
CA ALA A 122 -21.40 -3.55 35.99
C ALA A 122 -22.21 -2.55 35.14
N GLU A 123 -23.47 -2.86 34.83
CA GLU A 123 -24.37 -1.95 34.10
C GLU A 123 -24.60 -0.62 34.82
N LYS A 124 -24.68 -0.64 36.16
CA LYS A 124 -24.80 0.58 37.00
C LYS A 124 -23.49 1.37 37.12
N GLY A 125 -22.39 0.92 36.52
CA GLY A 125 -21.08 1.58 36.60
C GLY A 125 -20.42 1.45 37.97
N GLU A 126 -20.70 0.37 38.71
CA GLU A 126 -20.18 0.09 40.05
C GLU A 126 -19.22 -1.12 40.03
N PRO A 127 -18.04 -1.00 39.39
CA PRO A 127 -17.16 -2.14 39.09
C PRO A 127 -16.65 -2.85 40.34
N ASP A 128 -16.42 -2.15 41.45
CA ASP A 128 -15.94 -2.78 42.69
C ASP A 128 -16.99 -3.70 43.34
N LYS A 129 -18.28 -3.38 43.18
CA LYS A 129 -19.37 -4.26 43.64
C LYS A 129 -19.52 -5.45 42.69
N ALA A 130 -19.38 -5.22 41.38
CA ALA A 130 -19.40 -6.28 40.39
C ALA A 130 -18.26 -7.29 40.61
N ILE A 131 -17.03 -6.82 40.84
CA ILE A 131 -15.86 -7.66 41.15
C ILE A 131 -16.10 -8.50 42.41
N LYS A 132 -16.67 -7.90 43.48
CA LYS A 132 -17.01 -8.65 44.70
C LYS A 132 -18.02 -9.75 44.44
N ALA A 133 -19.03 -9.48 43.61
CA ALA A 133 -20.05 -10.45 43.23
C ALA A 133 -19.50 -11.54 42.30
N CYS A 134 -18.55 -11.24 41.40
CA CYS A 134 -17.89 -12.29 40.61
C CYS A 134 -17.04 -13.21 41.50
N ASN A 135 -16.26 -12.64 42.43
CA ASN A 135 -15.35 -13.39 43.30
C ASN A 135 -16.08 -14.26 44.35
N SER A 136 -17.36 -14.01 44.62
CA SER A 136 -18.16 -14.84 45.53
C SER A 136 -18.71 -16.10 44.86
N VAL A 137 -18.63 -16.21 43.53
CA VAL A 137 -19.00 -17.42 42.80
C VAL A 137 -17.87 -18.44 42.89
N LEU A 138 -18.17 -19.63 43.41
CA LEU A 138 -17.21 -20.74 43.49
C LEU A 138 -17.51 -21.80 42.44
N ARG A 139 -16.46 -22.36 41.85
CA ARG A 139 -16.57 -23.42 40.83
C ARG A 139 -17.36 -24.64 41.32
N GLU A 140 -17.17 -25.04 42.57
CA GLU A 140 -17.87 -26.19 43.18
C GLU A 140 -19.39 -25.96 43.35
N ASP A 141 -19.83 -24.71 43.44
CA ASP A 141 -21.23 -24.36 43.63
C ASP A 141 -22.01 -24.45 42.32
N ASN A 142 -21.41 -23.93 41.24
CA ASN A 142 -21.92 -24.04 39.88
C ASN A 142 -20.79 -23.73 38.87
N PRO A 143 -20.24 -24.73 38.17
CA PRO A 143 -19.14 -24.54 37.22
C PRO A 143 -19.46 -23.55 36.10
N GLU A 144 -20.66 -23.63 35.51
CA GLU A 144 -21.08 -22.76 34.41
C GLU A 144 -21.21 -21.29 34.86
N ALA A 145 -21.81 -21.05 36.03
CA ALA A 145 -21.92 -19.71 36.59
C ALA A 145 -20.54 -19.16 36.98
N TYR A 146 -19.64 -20.01 37.47
CA TYR A 146 -18.25 -19.64 37.74
C TYR A 146 -17.53 -19.21 36.47
N ALA A 147 -17.62 -19.98 35.39
CA ALA A 147 -17.03 -19.63 34.10
C ALA A 147 -17.54 -18.27 33.59
N LYS A 148 -18.86 -18.04 33.64
CA LYS A 148 -19.47 -16.75 33.25
C LYS A 148 -19.05 -15.61 34.18
N ALA A 149 -18.93 -15.84 35.49
CA ALA A 149 -18.50 -14.83 36.45
C ALA A 149 -17.03 -14.44 36.26
N GLN A 150 -16.15 -15.42 35.98
CA GLN A 150 -14.75 -15.18 35.64
C GLN A 150 -14.62 -14.42 34.31
N PHE A 151 -15.46 -14.73 33.31
CA PHE A 151 -15.48 -13.99 32.06
C PHE A 151 -15.86 -12.51 32.29
N GLN A 152 -16.90 -12.25 33.08
CA GLN A 152 -17.30 -10.89 33.45
C GLN A 152 -16.24 -10.17 34.26
N LEU A 153 -15.60 -10.87 35.20
CA LEU A 153 -14.48 -10.33 35.99
C LEU A 153 -13.33 -9.89 35.08
N ALA A 154 -12.96 -10.72 34.11
CA ALA A 154 -11.93 -10.41 33.14
C ALA A 154 -12.29 -9.19 32.28
N PHE A 155 -13.54 -9.10 31.83
CA PHE A 155 -14.04 -7.95 31.07
C PHE A 155 -13.91 -6.63 31.85
N ILE A 156 -14.32 -6.62 33.13
CA ILE A 156 -14.16 -5.45 34.02
C ILE A 156 -12.68 -5.06 34.15
N PHE A 157 -11.77 -6.04 34.27
CA PHE A 157 -10.34 -5.74 34.33
C PHE A 157 -9.78 -5.21 33.01
N VAL A 158 -10.27 -5.65 31.85
CA VAL A 158 -9.91 -5.07 30.54
C VAL A 158 -10.32 -3.60 30.47
N GLU A 159 -11.54 -3.25 30.90
CA GLU A 159 -12.02 -1.86 30.92
C GLU A 159 -11.20 -0.98 31.88
N LYS A 160 -10.74 -1.52 33.01
CA LYS A 160 -9.82 -0.86 33.94
C LYS A 160 -8.37 -0.81 33.45
N ASN A 161 -8.07 -1.37 32.28
CA ASN A 161 -6.74 -1.55 31.72
C ASN A 161 -5.78 -2.39 32.61
N GLU A 162 -6.34 -3.23 33.48
CA GLU A 162 -5.61 -4.17 34.35
C GLU A 162 -5.43 -5.53 33.65
N ARG A 163 -4.68 -5.54 32.53
CA ARG A 163 -4.61 -6.68 31.60
C ARG A 163 -4.11 -7.99 32.23
N ASP A 164 -3.18 -7.93 33.19
CA ASP A 164 -2.66 -9.15 33.84
C ASP A 164 -3.75 -9.86 34.67
N LYS A 165 -4.59 -9.10 35.39
CA LYS A 165 -5.72 -9.68 36.12
C LYS A 165 -6.82 -10.19 35.19
N ALA A 166 -7.01 -9.53 34.04
CA ALA A 166 -7.92 -10.05 33.02
C ALA A 166 -7.45 -11.40 32.47
N ILE A 167 -6.14 -11.56 32.25
CA ILE A 167 -5.54 -12.84 31.83
C ILE A 167 -5.80 -13.91 32.89
N GLU A 168 -5.51 -13.64 34.16
CA GLU A 168 -5.74 -14.59 35.27
C GLU A 168 -7.22 -15.05 35.31
N ALA A 169 -8.16 -14.12 35.18
CA ALA A 169 -9.58 -14.44 35.19
C ALA A 169 -10.02 -15.23 33.94
N TYR A 170 -9.52 -14.90 32.74
CA TYR A 170 -9.83 -15.71 31.55
C TYR A 170 -9.18 -17.10 31.59
N GLU A 171 -7.95 -17.24 32.11
CA GLU A 171 -7.26 -18.52 32.27
C GLU A 171 -7.91 -19.42 33.32
N ALA A 172 -8.65 -18.85 34.27
CA ALA A 172 -9.41 -19.60 35.26
C ALA A 172 -10.61 -20.36 34.65
N ILE A 173 -11.07 -19.99 33.45
CA ILE A 173 -12.20 -20.66 32.79
C ILE A 173 -11.71 -21.97 32.16
N LEU A 174 -12.35 -23.09 32.50
CA LEU A 174 -12.07 -24.37 31.86
C LEU A 174 -13.17 -24.75 30.88
N ARG A 175 -12.79 -25.42 29.79
CA ARG A 175 -13.72 -25.92 28.76
C ARG A 175 -14.81 -26.83 29.34
N GLU A 176 -14.49 -27.62 30.37
CA GLU A 176 -15.45 -28.51 31.05
C GLU A 176 -16.50 -27.76 31.87
N ASP A 177 -16.20 -26.54 32.34
CA ASP A 177 -17.15 -25.73 33.10
C ASP A 177 -18.21 -25.12 32.15
N SER A 178 -17.74 -24.61 31.01
CA SER A 178 -18.56 -24.03 29.95
C SER A 178 -17.74 -23.94 28.65
N PRO A 179 -18.00 -24.80 27.65
CA PRO A 179 -17.29 -24.75 26.37
C PRO A 179 -17.44 -23.40 25.68
N GLU A 180 -18.65 -22.82 25.72
CA GLU A 180 -18.95 -21.53 25.11
C GLU A 180 -18.15 -20.38 25.76
N ALA A 181 -18.17 -20.27 27.10
CA ALA A 181 -17.43 -19.22 27.80
C ALA A 181 -15.90 -19.41 27.65
N TYR A 182 -15.44 -20.66 27.61
CA TYR A 182 -14.03 -20.98 27.34
C TYR A 182 -13.61 -20.51 25.95
N ALA A 183 -14.38 -20.82 24.90
CA ALA A 183 -14.10 -20.38 23.54
C ALA A 183 -14.01 -18.85 23.43
N GLN A 184 -14.95 -18.14 24.06
CA GLN A 184 -14.92 -16.67 24.11
C GLN A 184 -13.70 -16.15 24.88
N ALA A 185 -13.37 -16.75 26.03
CA ALA A 185 -12.22 -16.35 26.86
C ALA A 185 -10.89 -16.55 26.13
N GLN A 186 -10.72 -17.67 25.43
CA GLN A 186 -9.51 -17.96 24.64
C GLN A 186 -9.35 -16.99 23.48
N PHE A 187 -10.43 -16.58 22.81
CA PHE A 187 -10.37 -15.51 21.82
C PHE A 187 -9.91 -14.17 22.44
N GLN A 188 -10.45 -13.79 23.60
CA GLN A 188 -10.03 -12.56 24.30
C GLN A 188 -8.57 -12.62 24.76
N LEU A 189 -8.11 -13.77 25.28
CA LEU A 189 -6.71 -14.00 25.60
C LEU A 189 -5.81 -13.84 24.37
N ALA A 190 -6.23 -14.34 23.21
CA ALA A 190 -5.47 -14.18 21.98
C ALA A 190 -5.27 -12.71 21.59
N LEU A 191 -6.30 -11.88 21.75
CA LEU A 191 -6.21 -10.43 21.52
C LEU A 191 -5.23 -9.77 22.50
N ILE A 192 -5.35 -10.06 23.80
CA ILE A 192 -4.47 -9.47 24.82
C ILE A 192 -3.00 -9.88 24.60
N TRP A 193 -2.74 -11.15 24.28
CA TRP A 193 -1.38 -11.62 24.01
C TRP A 193 -0.78 -11.01 22.73
N ALA A 194 -1.59 -10.81 21.69
CA ALA A 194 -1.15 -10.12 20.48
C ALA A 194 -0.79 -8.65 20.78
N GLU A 195 -1.61 -7.93 21.55
CA GLU A 195 -1.32 -6.55 21.99
C GLU A 195 -0.03 -6.46 22.83
N LYS A 196 0.27 -7.46 23.66
CA LYS A 196 1.51 -7.54 24.45
C LYS A 196 2.74 -7.93 23.63
N GLY A 197 2.60 -8.23 22.34
CA GLY A 197 3.70 -8.67 21.47
C GLY A 197 4.16 -10.10 21.74
N GLU A 198 3.27 -10.96 22.25
CA GLU A 198 3.53 -12.38 22.56
C GLU A 198 2.77 -13.29 21.57
N PRO A 199 3.17 -13.33 20.28
CA PRO A 199 2.39 -13.96 19.22
C PRO A 199 2.21 -15.47 19.40
N ASP A 200 3.18 -16.17 20.00
CA ASP A 200 3.10 -17.62 20.18
C ASP A 200 2.04 -18.01 21.23
N LYS A 201 1.85 -17.17 22.26
CA LYS A 201 0.74 -17.33 23.22
C LYS A 201 -0.60 -17.03 22.58
N ALA A 202 -0.67 -15.98 21.76
CA ALA A 202 -1.87 -15.63 21.01
C ALA A 202 -2.29 -16.75 20.05
N ILE A 203 -1.34 -17.33 19.31
CA ILE A 203 -1.58 -18.49 18.42
C ILE A 203 -2.10 -19.68 19.23
N LYS A 204 -1.51 -19.98 20.39
CA LYS A 204 -1.98 -21.08 21.25
C LYS A 204 -3.42 -20.87 21.71
N ALA A 205 -3.76 -19.66 22.12
CA ALA A 205 -5.12 -19.30 22.53
C ALA A 205 -6.11 -19.42 21.36
N CYS A 206 -5.79 -18.87 20.18
CA CYS A 206 -6.63 -19.04 18.98
C CYS A 206 -6.89 -20.51 18.63
N ASN A 207 -5.85 -21.36 18.65
CA ASN A 207 -5.96 -22.78 18.31
C ASN A 207 -6.75 -23.60 19.33
N SER A 208 -6.94 -23.09 20.55
CA SER A 208 -7.75 -23.77 21.58
C SER A 208 -9.25 -23.54 21.40
N VAL A 209 -9.66 -22.60 20.54
CA VAL A 209 -11.06 -22.35 20.22
C VAL A 209 -11.53 -23.38 19.21
N LEU A 210 -12.56 -24.15 19.56
CA LEU A 210 -13.18 -25.14 18.69
C LEU A 210 -14.50 -24.64 18.14
N ARG A 211 -14.76 -24.94 16.86
CA ARG A 211 -16.01 -24.53 16.18
C ARG A 211 -17.27 -25.07 16.87
N GLU A 212 -17.22 -26.28 17.42
CA GLU A 212 -18.35 -26.90 18.13
C GLU A 212 -18.68 -26.21 19.46
N ASP A 213 -17.72 -25.52 20.08
CA ASP A 213 -17.90 -24.85 21.37
C ASP A 213 -18.60 -23.50 21.18
N ASN A 214 -18.16 -22.73 20.18
CA ASN A 214 -18.79 -21.49 19.76
C ASN A 214 -18.33 -21.13 18.32
N PRO A 215 -19.20 -21.28 17.30
CA PRO A 215 -18.84 -21.00 15.90
C PRO A 215 -18.39 -19.55 15.66
N GLU A 216 -19.05 -18.58 16.29
CA GLU A 216 -18.72 -17.16 16.11
C GLU A 216 -17.35 -16.82 16.71
N ALA A 217 -17.06 -17.31 17.92
CA ALA A 217 -15.76 -17.14 18.56
C ALA A 217 -14.66 -17.85 17.77
N TYR A 218 -14.95 -19.04 17.20
CA TYR A 218 -14.04 -19.74 16.30
C TYR A 218 -13.70 -18.90 15.06
N ALA A 219 -14.71 -18.35 14.38
CA ALA A 219 -14.49 -17.48 13.22
C ALA A 219 -13.61 -16.26 13.55
N LYS A 220 -13.86 -15.60 14.70
CA LYS A 220 -13.05 -14.47 15.18
C LYS A 220 -11.62 -14.89 15.54
N ALA A 221 -11.45 -16.04 16.20
CA ALA A 221 -10.14 -16.59 16.56
C ALA A 221 -9.31 -16.99 15.32
N GLN A 222 -9.93 -17.60 14.31
CA GLN A 222 -9.29 -17.92 13.04
C GLN A 222 -8.88 -16.65 12.27
N PHE A 223 -9.72 -15.61 12.29
CA PHE A 223 -9.37 -14.32 11.69
C PHE A 223 -8.14 -13.71 12.34
N GLN A 224 -8.07 -13.74 13.68
CA GLN A 224 -6.92 -13.22 14.42
C GLN A 224 -5.67 -14.08 14.22
N LEU A 225 -5.82 -15.39 14.16
CA LEU A 225 -4.73 -16.31 13.86
C LEU A 225 -4.11 -16.01 12.48
N ALA A 226 -4.96 -15.81 11.48
CA ALA A 226 -4.54 -15.45 10.14
C ALA A 226 -3.79 -14.10 10.12
N PHE A 227 -4.28 -13.10 10.86
CA PHE A 227 -3.62 -11.80 10.99
C PHE A 227 -2.20 -11.93 11.57
N ILE A 228 -2.03 -12.70 12.65
CA ILE A 228 -0.71 -12.97 13.26
C ILE A 228 0.22 -13.64 12.25
N PHE A 229 -0.28 -14.58 11.44
CA PHE A 229 0.52 -15.22 10.39
C PHE A 229 0.90 -14.26 9.25
N VAL A 230 0.05 -13.30 8.89
CA VAL A 230 0.40 -12.24 7.93
C VAL A 230 1.54 -11.38 8.47
N GLU A 231 1.51 -10.98 9.73
CA GLU A 231 2.58 -10.20 10.38
C GLU A 231 3.91 -10.96 10.44
N LYS A 232 3.87 -12.28 10.68
CA LYS A 232 5.04 -13.19 10.61
C LYS A 232 5.49 -13.49 9.18
N ASN A 233 4.82 -12.96 8.16
CA ASN A 233 5.03 -13.25 6.74
C ASN A 233 4.84 -14.74 6.37
N GLU A 234 4.08 -15.49 7.18
CA GLU A 234 3.73 -16.90 6.97
C GLU A 234 2.40 -17.01 6.20
N ARG A 235 2.39 -16.51 4.96
CA ARG A 235 1.16 -16.28 4.16
C ARG A 235 0.34 -17.54 3.88
N ASP A 236 0.96 -18.72 3.78
CA ASP A 236 0.24 -19.97 3.52
C ASP A 236 -0.62 -20.38 4.71
N LYS A 237 -0.11 -20.25 5.94
CA LYS A 237 -0.90 -20.50 7.15
C LYS A 237 -2.00 -19.46 7.36
N ALA A 238 -1.74 -18.21 6.97
CA ALA A 238 -2.77 -17.17 6.98
C ALA A 238 -3.94 -17.52 6.05
N ILE A 239 -3.65 -18.06 4.86
CA ILE A 239 -4.69 -18.52 3.93
C ILE A 239 -5.51 -19.65 4.55
N GLU A 240 -4.86 -20.67 5.13
CA GLU A 240 -5.55 -21.79 5.77
C GLU A 240 -6.51 -21.32 6.88
N ALA A 241 -6.05 -20.40 7.74
CA ALA A 241 -6.87 -19.85 8.82
C ALA A 241 -8.03 -18.99 8.29
N TYR A 242 -7.83 -18.16 7.26
CA TYR A 242 -8.95 -17.42 6.66
C TYR A 242 -9.95 -18.32 5.91
N GLU A 243 -9.49 -19.39 5.25
CA GLU A 243 -10.34 -20.36 4.55
C GLU A 243 -11.17 -21.22 5.51
N ALA A 244 -10.72 -21.37 6.76
CA ALA A 244 -11.46 -22.08 7.81
C ALA A 244 -12.72 -21.32 8.29
N ILE A 245 -12.84 -20.02 7.99
CA ILE A 245 -13.98 -19.20 8.40
C ILE A 245 -15.15 -19.45 7.46
N LEU A 246 -16.30 -19.83 8.01
CA LEU A 246 -17.53 -20.04 7.24
C LEU A 246 -18.50 -18.87 7.45
N ARG A 247 -19.22 -18.50 6.39
CA ARG A 247 -20.23 -17.42 6.45
C ARG A 247 -21.33 -17.70 7.49
N GLU A 248 -21.71 -18.96 7.67
CA GLU A 248 -22.72 -19.37 8.66
C GLU A 248 -22.26 -19.19 10.12
N ASP A 249 -20.95 -19.20 10.37
CA ASP A 249 -20.38 -19.03 11.71
C ASP A 249 -20.33 -17.55 12.10
N SER A 250 -19.92 -16.70 11.15
CA SER A 250 -19.93 -15.25 11.29
C SER A 250 -19.86 -14.59 9.91
N PRO A 251 -20.97 -14.02 9.41
CA PRO A 251 -20.98 -13.33 8.13
C PRO A 251 -19.96 -12.18 8.08
N GLU A 252 -19.86 -11.42 9.17
CA GLU A 252 -18.95 -10.29 9.27
C GLU A 252 -17.47 -10.72 9.21
N ALA A 253 -17.08 -11.74 9.99
CA ALA A 253 -15.71 -12.25 9.98
C ALA A 253 -15.37 -12.89 8.63
N TYR A 254 -16.32 -13.61 8.02
CA TYR A 254 -16.18 -14.18 6.69
C TYR A 254 -15.93 -13.10 5.62
N ALA A 255 -16.71 -12.02 5.61
CA ALA A 255 -16.53 -10.92 4.67
C ALA A 255 -15.15 -10.27 4.79
N LYS A 256 -14.69 -10.02 6.03
CA LYS A 256 -13.33 -9.51 6.30
C LYS A 256 -12.26 -10.50 5.86
N ALA A 257 -12.43 -11.80 6.14
CA ALA A 257 -11.49 -12.85 5.75
C ALA A 257 -11.36 -13.00 4.24
N GLN A 258 -12.47 -13.01 3.51
CA GLN A 258 -12.47 -13.10 2.04
C GLN A 258 -11.79 -11.89 1.40
N PHE A 259 -11.98 -10.69 1.96
CA PHE A 259 -11.23 -9.51 1.52
C PHE A 259 -9.72 -9.67 1.72
N GLN A 260 -9.27 -10.16 2.88
CA GLN A 260 -7.84 -10.38 3.16
C GLN A 260 -7.25 -11.50 2.29
N LEU A 261 -7.98 -12.61 2.10
CA LEU A 261 -7.60 -13.67 1.16
C LEU A 261 -7.40 -13.12 -0.25
N ALA A 262 -8.32 -12.27 -0.71
CA ALA A 262 -8.23 -11.68 -2.04
C ALA A 262 -6.98 -10.81 -2.21
N LEU A 263 -6.59 -10.05 -1.18
CA LEU A 263 -5.33 -9.28 -1.16
C LEU A 263 -4.11 -10.21 -1.26
N ILE A 264 -4.04 -11.25 -0.43
CA ILE A 264 -2.92 -12.21 -0.44
C ILE A 264 -2.79 -12.90 -1.81
N TRP A 265 -3.91 -13.32 -2.41
CA TRP A 265 -3.90 -13.94 -3.75
C TRP A 265 -3.49 -12.95 -4.84
N ALA A 266 -3.91 -11.69 -4.74
CA ALA A 266 -3.50 -10.64 -5.68
C ALA A 266 -1.99 -10.40 -5.62
N GLU A 267 -1.42 -10.34 -4.42
CA GLU A 267 0.04 -10.20 -4.21
C GLU A 267 0.82 -11.41 -4.73
N LYS A 268 0.29 -12.62 -4.56
CA LYS A 268 0.88 -13.85 -5.15
C LYS A 268 0.74 -13.92 -6.68
N GLY A 269 -0.01 -13.01 -7.30
CA GLY A 269 -0.26 -12.95 -8.74
C GLY A 269 -1.37 -13.88 -9.24
N ASP A 270 -2.04 -14.64 -8.35
CA ASP A 270 -3.20 -15.46 -8.72
C ASP A 270 -4.48 -14.61 -8.77
N LYS A 271 -4.61 -13.88 -9.89
CA LYS A 271 -5.74 -12.97 -10.14
C LYS A 271 -7.09 -13.66 -10.12
N ASN A 272 -7.16 -14.94 -10.48
CA ASN A 272 -8.44 -15.67 -10.54
C ASN A 272 -8.97 -15.97 -9.15
N LYS A 273 -8.10 -16.44 -8.23
CA LYS A 273 -8.47 -16.63 -6.83
C LYS A 273 -8.81 -15.32 -6.14
N ALA A 274 -8.04 -14.26 -6.40
CA ALA A 274 -8.34 -12.92 -5.89
C ALA A 274 -9.73 -12.42 -6.31
N ILE A 275 -10.06 -12.52 -7.60
CA ILE A 275 -11.39 -12.13 -8.13
C ILE A 275 -12.51 -12.95 -7.49
N LYS A 276 -12.30 -14.27 -7.30
CA LYS A 276 -13.30 -15.14 -6.66
C LYS A 276 -13.56 -14.69 -5.22
N ALA A 277 -12.52 -14.44 -4.44
CA ALA A 277 -12.61 -14.01 -3.05
C ALA A 277 -13.23 -12.60 -2.91
N TYR A 278 -12.88 -11.64 -3.77
CA TYR A 278 -13.56 -10.33 -3.77
C TYR A 278 -15.06 -10.43 -4.08
N ARG A 279 -15.47 -11.33 -4.98
CA ARG A 279 -16.88 -11.52 -5.33
C ARG A 279 -17.70 -12.22 -4.25
N SER A 280 -17.07 -12.97 -3.34
CA SER A 280 -17.78 -13.61 -2.23
C SER A 280 -18.08 -12.67 -1.07
N VAL A 281 -17.54 -11.45 -1.06
CA VAL A 281 -17.88 -10.43 -0.06
C VAL A 281 -19.24 -9.84 -0.41
N LEU A 282 -20.19 -9.88 0.52
CA LEU A 282 -21.53 -9.32 0.36
C LEU A 282 -21.69 -8.06 1.20
N ARG A 283 -22.44 -7.08 0.67
CA ARG A 283 -22.68 -5.80 1.35
C ARG A 283 -23.41 -5.97 2.69
N GLU A 284 -24.35 -6.91 2.77
CA GLU A 284 -25.11 -7.20 4.00
C GLU A 284 -24.27 -7.82 5.11
N ASP A 285 -23.17 -8.49 4.76
CA ASP A 285 -22.28 -9.14 5.72
C ASP A 285 -21.32 -8.13 6.37
N ASN A 286 -20.74 -7.25 5.55
CA ASN A 286 -19.92 -6.13 6.00
C ASN A 286 -19.82 -5.05 4.91
N PRO A 287 -20.49 -3.89 5.05
CA PRO A 287 -20.48 -2.83 4.04
C PRO A 287 -19.08 -2.28 3.71
N ASP A 288 -18.23 -2.06 4.72
CA ASP A 288 -16.88 -1.50 4.51
C ASP A 288 -15.96 -2.49 3.77
N ALA A 289 -15.94 -3.75 4.17
CA ALA A 289 -15.18 -4.80 3.49
C ALA A 289 -15.69 -5.01 2.05
N TYR A 290 -17.01 -4.94 1.84
CA TYR A 290 -17.61 -4.98 0.51
C TYR A 290 -17.13 -3.82 -0.36
N ALA A 291 -17.17 -2.59 0.14
CA ALA A 291 -16.72 -1.40 -0.59
C ALA A 291 -15.24 -1.52 -1.01
N LYS A 292 -14.37 -1.95 -0.07
CA LYS A 292 -12.94 -2.19 -0.34
C LYS A 292 -12.73 -3.32 -1.35
N ALA A 293 -13.48 -4.41 -1.24
CA ALA A 293 -13.43 -5.54 -2.16
C ALA A 293 -13.85 -5.15 -3.59
N GLN A 294 -14.92 -4.37 -3.74
CA GLN A 294 -15.42 -3.94 -5.06
C GLN A 294 -14.46 -2.97 -5.75
N PHE A 295 -13.84 -2.04 -5.01
CA PHE A 295 -12.78 -1.18 -5.55
C PHE A 295 -11.60 -2.02 -6.10
N ASN A 296 -11.07 -2.94 -5.29
CA ASN A 296 -9.93 -3.76 -5.72
C ASN A 296 -10.29 -4.72 -6.86
N LEU A 297 -11.52 -5.24 -6.87
CA LEU A 297 -12.05 -6.02 -7.98
C LEU A 297 -12.12 -5.19 -9.26
N ALA A 298 -12.60 -3.94 -9.19
CA ALA A 298 -12.66 -3.04 -10.34
C ALA A 298 -11.28 -2.77 -10.92
N PHE A 299 -10.28 -2.55 -10.06
CA PHE A 299 -8.89 -2.37 -10.47
C PHE A 299 -8.35 -3.61 -11.21
N LEU A 300 -8.50 -4.80 -10.64
CA LEU A 300 -8.06 -6.05 -11.28
C LEU A 300 -8.76 -6.32 -12.62
N LEU A 301 -10.06 -6.05 -12.71
CA LEU A 301 -10.83 -6.21 -13.94
C LEU A 301 -10.40 -5.20 -15.01
N SER A 302 -10.09 -3.96 -14.63
CA SER A 302 -9.53 -2.95 -15.54
C SER A 302 -8.20 -3.39 -16.13
N LYS A 303 -7.29 -3.97 -15.33
CA LYS A 303 -6.02 -4.55 -15.83
C LYS A 303 -6.20 -5.74 -16.77
N LYS A 304 -7.34 -6.43 -16.73
CA LYS A 304 -7.70 -7.49 -17.68
C LYS A 304 -8.47 -6.96 -18.90
N SER A 305 -8.60 -5.64 -19.03
CA SER A 305 -9.41 -4.96 -20.07
C SER A 305 -10.90 -5.34 -20.02
N GLU A 306 -11.40 -5.86 -18.89
CA GLU A 306 -12.81 -6.17 -18.66
C GLU A 306 -13.56 -4.91 -18.16
N LEU A 307 -13.46 -3.80 -18.92
CA LEU A 307 -13.82 -2.45 -18.48
C LEU A 307 -15.29 -2.31 -18.02
N ASP A 308 -16.24 -2.96 -18.69
CA ASP A 308 -17.65 -2.86 -18.32
C ASP A 308 -17.96 -3.55 -16.98
N LYS A 309 -17.23 -4.61 -16.63
CA LYS A 309 -17.35 -5.25 -15.31
C LYS A 309 -16.67 -4.40 -14.24
N ALA A 310 -15.55 -3.77 -14.57
CA ALA A 310 -14.88 -2.83 -13.67
C ALA A 310 -15.77 -1.63 -13.33
N ILE A 311 -16.46 -1.05 -14.33
CA ILE A 311 -17.44 0.03 -14.12
C ILE A 311 -18.57 -0.40 -13.19
N LYS A 312 -19.11 -1.62 -13.36
CA LYS A 312 -20.16 -2.15 -12.47
C LYS A 312 -19.67 -2.27 -11.03
N ALA A 313 -18.46 -2.79 -10.81
CA ALA A 313 -17.87 -2.90 -9.48
C ALA A 313 -17.67 -1.51 -8.83
N CYS A 314 -17.09 -0.54 -9.55
CA CYS A 314 -16.96 0.84 -9.06
C CYS A 314 -18.30 1.48 -8.67
N ASN A 315 -19.33 1.34 -9.51
CA ASN A 315 -20.65 1.93 -9.26
C ASN A 315 -21.40 1.26 -8.10
N SER A 316 -21.00 0.05 -7.69
CA SER A 316 -21.61 -0.64 -6.55
C SER A 316 -21.11 -0.16 -5.19
N VAL A 317 -20.02 0.62 -5.17
CA VAL A 317 -19.48 1.21 -3.94
C VAL A 317 -20.28 2.45 -3.57
N LEU A 318 -20.79 2.50 -2.34
CA LEU A 318 -21.51 3.64 -1.81
C LEU A 318 -20.67 4.39 -0.78
N ARG A 319 -20.78 5.73 -0.77
CA ARG A 319 -20.04 6.58 0.17
C ARG A 319 -20.37 6.27 1.63
N GLU A 320 -21.61 5.88 1.93
CA GLU A 320 -22.05 5.50 3.28
C GLU A 320 -21.41 4.20 3.79
N ASP A 321 -21.00 3.31 2.88
CA ASP A 321 -20.36 2.04 3.25
C ASP A 321 -18.91 2.26 3.67
N SER A 322 -18.19 3.08 2.90
CA SER A 322 -16.80 3.45 3.15
C SER A 322 -16.44 4.69 2.31
N PRO A 323 -16.34 5.88 2.92
CA PRO A 323 -15.99 7.10 2.19
C PRO A 323 -14.65 6.98 1.44
N GLU A 324 -13.65 6.38 2.09
CA GLU A 324 -12.33 6.18 1.52
C GLU A 324 -12.36 5.27 0.28
N ALA A 325 -13.03 4.10 0.37
CA ALA A 325 -13.13 3.18 -0.75
C ALA A 325 -13.98 3.77 -1.89
N TYR A 326 -15.01 4.56 -1.56
CA TYR A 326 -15.80 5.29 -2.54
C TYR A 326 -14.96 6.29 -3.33
N ALA A 327 -14.15 7.12 -2.66
CA ALA A 327 -13.24 8.06 -3.32
C ALA A 327 -12.28 7.34 -4.29
N LYS A 328 -11.67 6.23 -3.84
CA LYS A 328 -10.80 5.39 -4.66
C LYS A 328 -11.54 4.75 -5.85
N ALA A 329 -12.77 4.26 -5.63
CA ALA A 329 -13.61 3.68 -6.68
C ALA A 329 -14.06 4.71 -7.73
N GLN A 330 -14.40 5.93 -7.31
CA GLN A 330 -14.77 7.03 -8.22
C GLN A 330 -13.57 7.52 -9.04
N PHE A 331 -12.38 7.61 -8.42
CA PHE A 331 -11.15 7.89 -9.15
C PHE A 331 -10.88 6.81 -10.21
N GLN A 332 -10.94 5.52 -9.84
CA GLN A 332 -10.76 4.42 -10.79
C GLN A 332 -11.82 4.42 -11.92
N LEU A 333 -13.07 4.73 -11.59
CA LEU A 333 -14.14 4.88 -12.56
C LEU A 333 -13.84 5.99 -13.58
N ALA A 334 -13.30 7.12 -13.10
CA ALA A 334 -12.92 8.23 -13.95
C ALA A 334 -11.78 7.85 -14.92
N LEU A 335 -10.78 7.10 -14.44
CA LEU A 335 -9.70 6.58 -15.28
C LEU A 335 -10.23 5.65 -16.40
N ILE A 336 -11.14 4.74 -16.06
CA ILE A 336 -11.76 3.83 -17.04
C ILE A 336 -12.54 4.62 -18.10
N TRP A 337 -13.29 5.66 -17.71
CA TRP A 337 -14.00 6.50 -18.69
C TRP A 337 -13.05 7.33 -19.56
N ALA A 338 -11.94 7.81 -18.99
CA ALA A 338 -10.90 8.51 -19.75
C ALA A 338 -10.22 7.58 -20.78
N GLU A 339 -9.97 6.32 -20.42
CA GLU A 339 -9.46 5.29 -21.33
C GLU A 339 -10.43 5.01 -22.48
N LYS A 340 -11.74 4.89 -22.17
CA LYS A 340 -12.81 4.76 -23.18
C LYS A 340 -13.02 6.04 -24.01
N GLY A 341 -12.37 7.15 -23.67
CA GLY A 341 -12.47 8.45 -24.36
C GLY A 341 -13.69 9.29 -23.98
N ASP A 342 -14.51 8.87 -23.01
CA ASP A 342 -15.69 9.62 -22.53
C ASP A 342 -15.29 10.61 -21.44
N LYS A 343 -14.73 11.75 -21.86
CA LYS A 343 -14.24 12.80 -20.94
C LYS A 343 -15.34 13.36 -20.04
N ASN A 344 -16.59 13.40 -20.47
CA ASN A 344 -17.68 13.96 -19.68
C ASN A 344 -18.01 13.06 -18.48
N LYS A 345 -18.05 11.75 -18.68
CA LYS A 345 -18.21 10.79 -17.57
C LYS A 345 -16.98 10.76 -16.67
N ALA A 346 -15.77 10.88 -17.23
CA ALA A 346 -14.55 11.00 -16.44
C ALA A 346 -14.58 12.24 -15.52
N ILE A 347 -14.91 13.42 -16.05
CA ILE A 347 -15.06 14.66 -15.25
C ILE A 347 -16.10 14.47 -14.14
N LYS A 348 -17.24 13.84 -14.43
CA LYS A 348 -18.29 13.59 -13.42
C LYS A 348 -17.76 12.73 -12.27
N ALA A 349 -17.02 11.66 -12.58
CA ALA A 349 -16.45 10.75 -11.59
C ALA A 349 -15.26 11.37 -10.83
N TYR A 350 -14.42 12.19 -11.46
CA TYR A 350 -13.39 12.92 -10.71
C TYR A 350 -13.98 13.94 -9.74
N ARG A 351 -15.08 14.61 -10.11
CA ARG A 351 -15.75 15.59 -9.26
C ARG A 351 -16.49 14.97 -8.05
N SER A 352 -16.80 13.67 -8.09
CA SER A 352 -17.41 12.99 -6.95
C SER A 352 -16.39 12.56 -5.89
N VAL A 353 -15.08 12.69 -6.16
CA VAL A 353 -14.02 12.49 -5.18
C VAL A 353 -13.94 13.73 -4.28
N LEU A 354 -14.08 13.53 -2.96
CA LEU A 354 -14.00 14.59 -1.97
C LEU A 354 -12.71 14.48 -1.15
N ARG A 355 -12.14 15.63 -0.78
CA ARG A 355 -10.90 15.67 0.00
C ARG A 355 -11.05 15.02 1.38
N GLU A 356 -12.21 15.19 2.03
CA GLU A 356 -12.52 14.60 3.34
C GLU A 356 -12.61 13.07 3.30
N ASP A 357 -12.91 12.49 2.14
CA ASP A 357 -13.05 11.04 1.97
C ASP A 357 -11.69 10.38 1.77
N ASN A 358 -10.84 10.98 0.92
CA ASN A 358 -9.47 10.55 0.70
C ASN A 358 -8.65 11.71 0.08
N PRO A 359 -7.75 12.37 0.83
CA PRO A 359 -6.99 13.51 0.34
C PRO A 359 -6.08 13.18 -0.85
N GLU A 360 -5.43 12.02 -0.84
CA GLU A 360 -4.52 11.60 -1.92
C GLU A 360 -5.27 11.37 -3.25
N ALA A 361 -6.39 10.64 -3.20
CA ALA A 361 -7.25 10.41 -4.37
C ALA A 361 -7.86 11.72 -4.87
N TYR A 362 -8.21 12.64 -3.98
CA TYR A 362 -8.67 13.98 -4.34
C TYR A 362 -7.61 14.77 -5.09
N ALA A 363 -6.38 14.83 -4.57
CA ALA A 363 -5.26 15.50 -5.24
C ALA A 363 -5.03 14.94 -6.65
N LYS A 364 -4.99 13.60 -6.78
CA LYS A 364 -4.88 12.91 -8.07
C LYS A 364 -6.05 13.25 -9.00
N ALA A 365 -7.29 13.25 -8.50
CA ALA A 365 -8.49 13.59 -9.28
C ALA A 365 -8.47 15.05 -9.78
N GLN A 366 -8.07 16.00 -8.94
CA GLN A 366 -8.00 17.42 -9.31
C GLN A 366 -6.90 17.67 -10.33
N PHE A 367 -5.75 17.01 -10.20
CA PHE A 367 -4.70 17.07 -11.23
C PHE A 367 -5.19 16.55 -12.58
N GLN A 368 -5.88 15.40 -12.61
CA GLN A 368 -6.45 14.85 -13.86
C GLN A 368 -7.55 15.74 -14.45
N LEU A 369 -8.38 16.38 -13.60
CA LEU A 369 -9.34 17.39 -14.05
C LEU A 369 -8.64 18.59 -14.69
N ALA A 370 -7.55 19.07 -14.10
CA ALA A 370 -6.78 20.18 -14.65
C ALA A 370 -6.24 19.81 -16.04
N CYS A 371 -5.66 18.63 -16.20
CA CYS A 371 -5.22 18.11 -17.50
C CYS A 371 -6.37 18.13 -18.52
N ILE A 372 -7.53 17.55 -18.18
CA ILE A 372 -8.72 17.54 -19.06
C ILE A 372 -9.16 18.96 -19.45
N PHE A 373 -9.17 19.91 -18.50
CA PHE A 373 -9.55 21.29 -18.79
C PHE A 373 -8.56 22.02 -19.69
N ILE A 374 -7.26 21.73 -19.57
CA ILE A 374 -6.24 22.23 -20.52
C ILE A 374 -6.54 21.69 -21.93
N GLU A 375 -6.93 20.41 -22.07
CA GLU A 375 -7.28 19.86 -23.39
C GLU A 375 -8.49 20.50 -24.03
N LYS A 376 -9.41 20.98 -23.19
CA LYS A 376 -10.63 21.65 -23.63
C LYS A 376 -10.44 23.16 -23.81
N ASP A 377 -9.22 23.68 -23.63
CA ASP A 377 -8.90 25.10 -23.67
C ASP A 377 -9.71 25.92 -22.63
N GLU A 378 -9.87 25.36 -21.43
CA GLU A 378 -10.59 25.97 -20.30
C GLU A 378 -9.63 26.33 -19.14
N PRO A 379 -8.71 27.31 -19.31
CA PRO A 379 -7.59 27.55 -18.39
C PRO A 379 -8.04 27.96 -16.98
N ASP A 380 -9.12 28.72 -16.82
CA ASP A 380 -9.60 29.14 -15.50
C ASP A 380 -10.05 27.95 -14.64
N LYS A 381 -10.64 26.92 -15.26
CA LYS A 381 -11.02 25.69 -14.54
C LYS A 381 -9.81 24.85 -14.23
N ALA A 382 -8.81 24.81 -15.12
CA ALA A 382 -7.55 24.13 -14.87
C ALA A 382 -6.78 24.76 -13.70
N ILE A 383 -6.70 26.09 -13.65
CA ILE A 383 -6.11 26.84 -12.53
C ILE A 383 -6.84 26.52 -11.22
N LYS A 384 -8.17 26.54 -11.23
CA LYS A 384 -8.96 26.20 -10.03
C LYS A 384 -8.69 24.79 -9.54
N ALA A 385 -8.63 23.81 -10.44
CA ALA A 385 -8.33 22.43 -10.10
C ALA A 385 -6.91 22.27 -9.55
N CYS A 386 -5.88 22.87 -10.18
CA CYS A 386 -4.51 22.81 -9.67
C CYS A 386 -4.36 23.48 -8.28
N ASN A 387 -5.01 24.63 -8.06
CA ASN A 387 -4.96 25.34 -6.77
C ASN A 387 -5.64 24.56 -5.62
N SER A 388 -6.49 23.58 -5.94
CA SER A 388 -7.11 22.73 -4.92
C SER A 388 -6.22 21.57 -4.47
N VAL A 389 -5.10 21.32 -5.16
CA VAL A 389 -4.11 20.32 -4.75
C VAL A 389 -3.20 20.92 -3.68
N LEU A 390 -3.09 20.26 -2.53
CA LEU A 390 -2.24 20.68 -1.42
C LEU A 390 -1.01 19.78 -1.26
N HIS A 391 0.09 20.35 -0.79
CA HIS A 391 1.33 19.61 -0.54
C HIS A 391 1.14 18.47 0.47
N GLU A 392 0.31 18.66 1.50
CA GLU A 392 0.01 17.65 2.53
C GLU A 392 -0.81 16.46 2.01
N ASP A 393 -1.57 16.64 0.92
CA ASP A 393 -2.40 15.59 0.35
C ASP A 393 -1.56 14.61 -0.47
N ASN A 394 -0.66 15.14 -1.30
CA ASN A 394 0.31 14.40 -2.07
C ASN A 394 1.42 15.35 -2.61
N PRO A 395 2.65 15.31 -2.08
CA PRO A 395 3.74 16.21 -2.50
C PRO A 395 4.11 16.14 -3.98
N ASP A 396 4.08 14.93 -4.57
CA ASP A 396 4.47 14.74 -5.97
C ASP A 396 3.42 15.31 -6.93
N VAL A 397 2.14 15.03 -6.65
CA VAL A 397 1.02 15.58 -7.43
C VAL A 397 0.92 17.09 -7.24
N TYR A 398 1.21 17.60 -6.04
CA TYR A 398 1.30 19.03 -5.79
C TYR A 398 2.36 19.70 -6.66
N ALA A 399 3.57 19.15 -6.72
CA ALA A 399 4.62 19.70 -7.58
C ALA A 399 4.22 19.72 -9.07
N LYS A 400 3.58 18.65 -9.56
CA LYS A 400 3.04 18.60 -10.93
C LYS A 400 1.97 19.66 -11.16
N ALA A 401 1.03 19.84 -10.22
CA ALA A 401 -0.02 20.84 -10.30
C ALA A 401 0.54 22.28 -10.27
N GLN A 402 1.53 22.55 -9.42
CA GLN A 402 2.21 23.84 -9.34
C GLN A 402 3.01 24.15 -10.61
N PHE A 403 3.64 23.14 -11.23
CA PHE A 403 4.31 23.33 -12.51
C PHE A 403 3.31 23.73 -13.61
N ILE A 404 2.15 23.05 -13.69
CA ILE A 404 1.06 23.42 -14.61
C ILE A 404 0.54 24.84 -14.33
N LEU A 405 0.36 25.23 -13.07
CA LEU A 405 -0.01 26.61 -12.72
C LEU A 405 1.01 27.62 -13.23
N GLY A 406 2.30 27.32 -13.10
CA GLY A 406 3.37 28.16 -13.64
C GLY A 406 3.23 28.37 -15.15
N ILE A 407 2.94 27.30 -15.89
CA ILE A 407 2.68 27.36 -17.34
C ILE A 407 1.45 28.22 -17.65
N LEU A 408 0.34 27.99 -16.96
CA LEU A 408 -0.92 28.70 -17.19
C LEU A 408 -0.78 30.19 -16.88
N TYR A 409 -0.18 30.56 -15.75
CA TYR A 409 0.06 31.96 -15.41
C TYR A 409 1.06 32.62 -16.36
N LYS A 410 2.09 31.90 -16.82
CA LYS A 410 2.99 32.39 -17.87
C LYS A 410 2.22 32.70 -19.16
N SER A 411 1.30 31.83 -19.58
CA SER A 411 0.48 32.05 -20.78
C SER A 411 -0.46 33.26 -20.64
N GLN A 412 -0.89 33.58 -19.42
CA GLN A 412 -1.68 34.77 -19.08
C GLN A 412 -0.81 36.02 -18.86
N SER A 413 0.51 35.93 -19.07
CA SER A 413 1.48 37.00 -18.78
C SER A 413 1.56 37.44 -17.29
N ASP A 414 1.01 36.66 -16.36
CA ASP A 414 1.15 36.87 -14.92
C ASP A 414 2.47 36.23 -14.43
N PHE A 415 3.59 36.86 -14.79
CA PHE A 415 4.92 36.32 -14.48
C PHE A 415 5.21 36.22 -12.97
N LYS A 416 4.54 37.04 -12.14
CA LYS A 416 4.73 36.99 -10.69
C LYS A 416 4.17 35.69 -10.13
N LYS A 417 2.92 35.35 -10.46
CA LYS A 417 2.32 34.07 -10.04
C LYS A 417 2.99 32.88 -10.72
N ALA A 418 3.46 33.03 -11.96
CA ALA A 418 4.20 31.98 -12.65
C ALA A 418 5.48 31.61 -11.88
N ILE A 419 6.29 32.61 -11.47
CA ILE A 419 7.51 32.39 -10.68
C ILE A 419 7.17 31.74 -9.34
N GLU A 420 6.12 32.19 -8.66
CA GLU A 420 5.68 31.60 -7.39
C GLU A 420 5.30 30.11 -7.55
N ALA A 421 4.48 29.79 -8.55
CA ALA A 421 4.06 28.42 -8.83
C ALA A 421 5.26 27.52 -9.22
N TYR A 422 6.17 28.00 -10.06
CA TYR A 422 7.42 27.26 -10.34
C TYR A 422 8.30 27.12 -9.09
N SER A 423 8.33 28.10 -8.19
CA SER A 423 9.07 28.01 -6.93
C SER A 423 8.47 26.98 -5.98
N ASN A 424 7.15 26.77 -6.02
CA ASN A 424 6.51 25.69 -5.28
C ASN A 424 6.79 24.32 -5.91
N ALA A 425 6.85 24.25 -7.25
CA ALA A 425 7.24 23.03 -7.98
C ALA A 425 8.73 22.68 -7.81
N TYR A 426 9.57 23.67 -7.52
CA TYR A 426 11.01 23.51 -7.27
C TYR A 426 11.32 22.60 -6.06
N GLY A 427 10.35 22.37 -5.16
CA GLY A 427 10.47 21.38 -4.08
C GLY A 427 10.24 19.92 -4.49
N SER A 428 9.99 19.63 -5.77
CA SER A 428 9.63 18.29 -6.25
C SER A 428 10.71 17.23 -6.01
N ASN A 429 10.27 15.99 -5.78
CA ASN A 429 11.16 14.83 -5.84
C ASN A 429 11.53 14.39 -7.25
N ASP A 430 10.80 14.87 -8.25
CA ASP A 430 11.03 14.58 -9.65
C ASP A 430 12.16 15.46 -10.22
N PRO A 431 13.32 14.89 -10.63
CA PRO A 431 14.45 15.66 -11.15
C PRO A 431 14.11 16.48 -12.41
N ALA A 432 13.14 16.05 -13.22
CA ALA A 432 12.70 16.78 -14.40
C ALA A 432 11.89 18.01 -14.03
N ILE A 433 10.90 17.86 -13.14
CA ILE A 433 10.10 18.99 -12.66
C ILE A 433 11.00 20.01 -11.96
N TYR A 434 11.93 19.52 -11.13
CA TYR A 434 12.94 20.35 -10.48
C TYR A 434 13.72 21.21 -11.48
N TYR A 435 14.33 20.58 -12.49
CA TYR A 435 15.12 21.28 -13.50
C TYR A 435 14.26 22.26 -14.30
N CYS A 436 13.11 21.82 -14.81
CA CYS A 436 12.26 22.65 -15.66
C CYS A 436 11.72 23.86 -14.88
N ALA A 437 11.30 23.67 -13.63
CA ALA A 437 10.84 24.76 -12.77
C ALA A 437 11.96 25.76 -12.50
N LYS A 438 13.19 25.29 -12.20
CA LYS A 438 14.36 26.17 -12.03
C LYS A 438 14.66 26.97 -13.29
N ALA A 439 14.70 26.30 -14.45
CA ALA A 439 14.96 26.94 -15.73
C ALA A 439 13.93 28.05 -16.02
N GLU A 440 12.64 27.77 -15.80
CA GLU A 440 11.57 28.75 -15.97
C GLU A 440 11.69 29.94 -15.01
N ILE A 441 12.02 29.74 -13.74
CA ILE A 441 12.28 30.83 -12.77
C ILE A 441 13.41 31.73 -13.27
N LEU A 442 14.52 31.14 -13.73
CA LEU A 442 15.68 31.86 -14.23
C LEU A 442 15.37 32.63 -15.53
N LEU A 443 14.67 32.01 -16.47
CA LEU A 443 14.22 32.63 -17.71
C LEU A 443 13.31 33.84 -17.43
N LEU A 444 12.38 33.72 -16.49
CA LEU A 444 11.48 34.80 -16.10
C LEU A 444 12.18 35.92 -15.31
N SER A 445 13.35 35.67 -14.72
CA SER A 445 14.15 36.68 -14.03
C SER A 445 14.81 37.70 -14.98
N VAL A 446 15.11 37.29 -16.22
CA VAL A 446 15.68 38.15 -17.27
C VAL A 446 14.54 38.92 -17.95
N LYS A 447 14.71 40.21 -18.29
CA LYS A 447 13.65 41.04 -18.92
C LYS A 447 14.05 41.46 -20.35
N GLY A 448 13.06 41.78 -21.19
CA GLY A 448 13.28 42.32 -22.53
C GLY A 448 13.59 41.24 -23.59
N SER A 449 14.17 41.65 -24.72
CA SER A 449 14.45 40.77 -25.87
C SER A 449 15.40 39.61 -25.55
N GLU A 450 16.30 39.79 -24.57
CA GLU A 450 17.22 38.73 -24.11
C GLU A 450 16.45 37.52 -23.56
N ARG A 451 15.27 37.72 -22.95
CA ARG A 451 14.41 36.63 -22.48
C ARG A 451 13.92 35.78 -23.65
N GLU A 452 13.53 36.42 -24.76
CA GLU A 452 13.00 35.73 -25.93
C GLU A 452 14.08 34.86 -26.57
N ASP A 453 15.30 35.39 -26.72
CA ASP A 453 16.45 34.63 -27.21
C ASP A 453 16.81 33.45 -26.28
N LEU A 454 16.73 33.64 -24.95
CA LEU A 454 16.94 32.55 -23.99
C LEU A 454 15.86 31.46 -24.09
N TYR A 455 14.59 31.82 -24.33
CA TYR A 455 13.53 30.83 -24.59
C TYR A 455 13.77 30.09 -25.91
N VAL A 456 14.34 30.74 -26.93
CA VAL A 456 14.77 30.05 -28.15
C VAL A 456 15.84 29.02 -27.81
N ILE A 457 16.85 29.35 -27.01
CA ILE A 457 17.87 28.37 -26.59
C ILE A 457 17.24 27.23 -25.80
N TYR A 458 16.46 27.56 -24.76
CA TYR A 458 15.82 26.57 -23.89
C TYR A 458 14.91 25.62 -24.66
N SER A 459 14.06 26.13 -25.56
CA SER A 459 13.21 25.29 -26.40
C SER A 459 14.00 24.36 -27.31
N ASN A 460 15.11 24.82 -27.91
CA ASN A 460 15.97 23.95 -28.72
C ASN A 460 16.68 22.87 -27.88
N VAL A 461 17.06 23.18 -26.63
CA VAL A 461 17.59 22.17 -25.69
C VAL A 461 16.57 21.07 -25.44
N ILE A 462 15.32 21.45 -25.11
CA ILE A 462 14.24 20.48 -24.88
C ILE A 462 13.98 19.63 -26.13
N GLN A 463 13.99 20.22 -27.33
CA GLN A 463 13.85 19.46 -28.58
C GLN A 463 14.98 18.44 -28.77
N ILE A 464 16.23 18.83 -28.50
CA ILE A 464 17.37 17.90 -28.57
C ILE A 464 17.17 16.75 -27.58
N LEU A 465 16.83 17.02 -26.32
CA LEU A 465 16.60 15.98 -25.31
C LEU A 465 15.51 14.99 -25.75
N ASN A 466 14.43 15.48 -26.37
CA ASN A 466 13.37 14.62 -26.92
C ASN A 466 13.84 13.73 -28.06
N ILE A 467 14.70 14.24 -28.95
CA ILE A 467 15.28 13.44 -30.04
C ILE A 467 16.25 12.37 -29.49
N LEU A 468 17.04 12.72 -28.47
CA LEU A 468 18.02 11.84 -27.84
C LEU A 468 17.39 10.76 -26.96
N HIS A 469 16.14 10.92 -26.55
CA HIS A 469 15.43 9.94 -25.75
C HIS A 469 15.36 8.57 -26.46
N VAL A 470 15.64 7.50 -25.73
CA VAL A 470 15.56 6.11 -26.21
C VAL A 470 14.13 5.61 -26.03
N ILE A 471 13.44 5.32 -27.14
CA ILE A 471 12.03 4.89 -27.16
C ILE A 471 11.91 3.38 -27.33
N PHE A 472 11.05 2.72 -26.55
CA PHE A 472 10.95 1.26 -26.53
C PHE A 472 9.50 0.73 -26.45
N ASP A 473 8.53 1.44 -27.03
CA ASP A 473 7.10 1.04 -27.05
C ASP A 473 6.69 0.29 -28.33
N GLY A 474 6.11 -0.91 -28.18
CA GLY A 474 5.33 -1.67 -29.19
C GLY A 474 5.95 -2.06 -30.56
N ASP A 475 5.27 -2.97 -31.27
CA ASP A 475 5.69 -3.67 -32.51
C ASP A 475 6.09 -2.82 -33.73
N THR A 476 6.06 -1.49 -33.66
CA THR A 476 6.31 -0.61 -34.82
C THR A 476 7.54 0.30 -34.71
N GLU A 477 8.08 0.63 -33.51
CA GLU A 477 9.09 1.69 -33.37
C GLU A 477 10.17 1.50 -32.26
N GLU A 478 10.56 0.29 -31.90
CA GLU A 478 11.59 0.07 -30.85
C GLU A 478 13.01 0.51 -31.27
N ASP A 479 13.62 1.46 -30.54
CA ASP A 479 15.03 1.83 -30.69
C ASP A 479 15.96 0.69 -30.19
N CYS A 480 15.59 0.02 -29.10
CA CYS A 480 16.23 -1.18 -28.55
C CYS A 480 15.33 -1.89 -27.54
N LYS A 481 15.55 -3.18 -27.31
CA LYS A 481 14.89 -3.95 -26.23
C LYS A 481 15.75 -4.03 -24.96
N GLN A 482 17.05 -3.83 -25.10
CA GLN A 482 18.04 -4.10 -24.06
C GLN A 482 19.20 -3.10 -24.15
N VAL A 483 19.72 -2.73 -22.99
CA VAL A 483 20.98 -1.97 -22.86
C VAL A 483 21.83 -2.60 -21.77
N ALA A 484 23.14 -2.38 -21.83
CA ALA A 484 24.08 -2.96 -20.89
C ALA A 484 24.75 -1.92 -20.00
N HIS A 485 24.93 -2.25 -18.72
CA HIS A 485 25.78 -1.53 -17.79
C HIS A 485 27.02 -2.37 -17.49
N TYR A 486 28.21 -1.84 -17.79
CA TYR A 486 29.46 -2.52 -17.51
C TYR A 486 29.96 -2.14 -16.12
N THR A 487 30.24 -3.13 -15.28
CA THR A 487 30.69 -2.92 -13.91
C THR A 487 31.59 -4.06 -13.43
N ARG A 488 32.03 -3.97 -12.17
CA ARG A 488 32.84 -5.01 -11.52
C ARG A 488 31.96 -6.16 -11.02
N PRO A 489 32.40 -7.43 -11.09
CA PRO A 489 31.72 -8.55 -10.47
C PRO A 489 31.21 -8.27 -9.05
N SER A 490 32.07 -7.72 -8.18
CA SER A 490 31.74 -7.39 -6.79
C SER A 490 30.59 -6.38 -6.65
N THR A 491 30.58 -5.34 -7.49
CA THR A 491 29.49 -4.36 -7.54
C THR A 491 28.20 -4.98 -8.07
N ALA A 492 28.28 -5.77 -9.14
CA ALA A 492 27.11 -6.42 -9.73
C ALA A 492 26.44 -7.41 -8.77
N LEU A 493 27.22 -8.21 -8.02
CA LEU A 493 26.67 -9.14 -7.04
C LEU A 493 26.00 -8.41 -5.86
N LYS A 494 26.51 -7.24 -5.46
CA LYS A 494 25.86 -6.36 -4.46
C LYS A 494 24.51 -5.84 -4.95
N LEU A 495 24.43 -5.40 -6.20
CA LEU A 495 23.18 -4.96 -6.83
C LEU A 495 22.14 -6.10 -6.94
N LEU A 496 22.60 -7.36 -7.02
CA LEU A 496 21.73 -8.55 -7.06
C LEU A 496 21.36 -9.11 -5.66
N GLY A 497 21.81 -8.47 -4.58
CA GLY A 497 21.43 -8.81 -3.20
C GLY A 497 22.12 -10.04 -2.60
N LEU A 498 23.33 -10.39 -3.06
CA LEU A 498 24.09 -11.53 -2.51
C LEU A 498 24.98 -11.18 -1.31
N ASP A 499 25.31 -9.92 -1.09
CA ASP A 499 26.18 -9.46 0.00
C ASP A 499 25.33 -8.95 1.18
N ASN A 500 24.54 -9.86 1.78
CA ASN A 500 23.49 -9.55 2.77
C ASN A 500 24.04 -9.37 4.19
N THR A 501 24.84 -8.33 4.41
CA THR A 501 25.08 -7.81 5.77
C THR A 501 24.16 -6.64 6.14
N ASN A 502 23.52 -5.96 5.16
CA ASN A 502 22.64 -4.80 5.41
C ASN A 502 21.47 -4.61 4.40
N GLY A 503 21.02 -5.66 3.71
CA GLY A 503 19.93 -5.60 2.71
C GLY A 503 20.39 -5.33 1.27
N ASN A 504 19.43 -5.30 0.31
CA ASN A 504 19.72 -5.09 -1.11
C ASN A 504 20.32 -3.70 -1.36
N SER A 505 21.41 -3.61 -2.15
CA SER A 505 21.96 -2.32 -2.58
C SER A 505 21.19 -1.76 -3.76
N SER A 506 20.67 -0.53 -3.62
CA SER A 506 20.05 0.22 -4.72
C SER A 506 21.07 0.54 -5.83
N PHE A 507 20.57 0.69 -7.06
CA PHE A 507 21.36 1.21 -8.18
C PHE A 507 21.70 2.69 -7.93
N ARG A 508 22.77 3.23 -8.49
CA ARG A 508 23.28 4.58 -8.14
C ARG A 508 23.62 5.41 -9.36
N LEU A 509 23.26 6.69 -9.33
CA LEU A 509 23.78 7.71 -10.23
C LEU A 509 24.85 8.49 -9.47
N SER A 510 26.07 8.59 -10.03
CA SER A 510 27.22 9.20 -9.36
C SER A 510 27.56 10.55 -9.98
N THR A 511 28.28 11.39 -9.25
CA THR A 511 28.79 12.66 -9.82
C THR A 511 29.78 12.40 -10.95
N ILE A 512 29.83 13.32 -11.91
CA ILE A 512 30.69 13.19 -13.09
C ILE A 512 32.20 13.22 -12.77
N HIS A 513 32.60 13.64 -11.57
CA HIS A 513 34.02 13.77 -11.20
C HIS A 513 34.78 12.43 -11.17
N GLY A 514 34.08 11.30 -11.35
CA GLY A 514 34.65 9.96 -11.50
C GLY A 514 34.65 9.39 -12.93
N VAL A 515 34.28 10.15 -13.97
CA VAL A 515 34.28 9.66 -15.36
C VAL A 515 35.65 9.77 -16.03
N ASN A 516 35.88 8.96 -17.06
CA ASN A 516 37.19 8.81 -17.72
C ASN A 516 37.58 10.00 -18.63
N ASP A 517 36.62 10.83 -19.07
CA ASP A 517 36.88 11.98 -19.95
C ASP A 517 36.82 13.30 -19.16
N PRO A 518 37.98 13.90 -18.82
CA PRO A 518 37.99 15.19 -18.12
C PRO A 518 37.57 16.35 -19.02
N THR A 519 37.48 16.18 -20.34
CA THR A 519 37.03 17.20 -21.30
C THR A 519 35.52 17.18 -21.53
N GLU A 520 34.83 16.23 -20.92
CA GLU A 520 33.39 16.07 -21.01
C GLU A 520 32.66 17.36 -20.61
N GLY A 521 31.77 17.84 -21.47
CA GLY A 521 31.10 19.14 -21.35
C GLY A 521 31.86 20.34 -21.92
N ARG A 522 33.21 20.34 -21.93
CA ARG A 522 34.00 21.43 -22.56
C ARG A 522 33.86 21.43 -24.07
N VAL A 523 33.88 20.25 -24.68
CA VAL A 523 33.70 20.08 -26.14
C VAL A 523 32.42 20.75 -26.63
N PHE A 524 31.34 20.65 -25.86
CA PHE A 524 30.06 21.28 -26.18
C PHE A 524 30.14 22.81 -26.13
N TYR A 525 30.75 23.36 -25.09
CA TYR A 525 30.91 24.81 -24.94
C TYR A 525 31.87 25.41 -25.97
N ASP A 526 32.95 24.70 -26.32
CA ASP A 526 33.86 25.08 -27.39
C ASP A 526 33.12 25.17 -28.73
N PHE A 527 32.29 24.17 -29.06
CA PHE A 527 31.46 24.22 -30.27
C PHE A 527 30.51 25.43 -30.29
N LEU A 528 29.93 25.78 -29.14
CA LEU A 528 29.02 26.92 -29.00
C LEU A 528 29.75 28.28 -28.96
N ASN A 529 31.09 28.30 -28.92
CA ASN A 529 31.89 29.49 -28.62
C ASN A 529 31.47 30.18 -27.30
N PHE A 530 31.06 29.38 -26.31
CA PHE A 530 30.57 29.89 -25.02
C PHE A 530 31.63 29.69 -23.94
N ARG A 531 32.05 30.77 -23.28
CA ARG A 531 33.06 30.69 -22.21
C ARG A 531 32.37 30.45 -20.88
N GLU A 532 32.70 29.32 -20.25
CA GLU A 532 32.22 28.98 -18.91
C GLU A 532 32.65 30.05 -17.88
N MET A 533 31.68 30.67 -17.20
CA MET A 533 31.92 31.42 -15.97
C MET A 533 32.16 30.43 -14.81
N LEU A 534 32.88 30.85 -13.76
CA LEU A 534 33.12 30.08 -12.53
C LEU A 534 31.94 29.15 -12.21
N GLU A 535 32.17 27.83 -12.20
CA GLU A 535 31.13 26.82 -12.01
C GLU A 535 30.23 27.18 -10.83
N GLN A 536 28.93 27.29 -11.07
CA GLN A 536 27.95 27.37 -10.00
C GLN A 536 28.00 26.05 -9.22
N LYS A 537 28.54 26.11 -8.00
CA LYS A 537 28.74 24.94 -7.13
C LYS A 537 27.45 24.39 -6.52
N ASP A 538 26.35 25.08 -6.73
CA ASP A 538 25.11 24.84 -5.99
C ASP A 538 24.32 23.65 -6.56
N ASN A 539 24.51 23.30 -7.84
CA ASN A 539 23.86 22.18 -8.52
C ASN A 539 24.89 21.25 -9.16
N THR A 540 24.60 19.95 -9.15
CA THR A 540 25.46 18.94 -9.77
C THR A 540 24.62 17.88 -10.47
N ALA A 541 25.10 17.39 -11.62
CA ALA A 541 24.51 16.26 -12.30
C ALA A 541 25.07 14.93 -11.76
N PHE A 542 24.16 13.99 -11.57
CA PHE A 542 24.39 12.61 -11.24
C PHE A 542 24.04 11.77 -12.45
N ILE A 543 24.97 10.93 -12.89
CA ILE A 543 24.80 10.15 -14.12
C ILE A 543 25.03 8.66 -13.85
N SER A 544 24.37 7.83 -14.65
CA SER A 544 24.73 6.43 -14.81
C SER A 544 24.73 6.06 -16.29
N CYS A 545 25.70 5.25 -16.67
CA CYS A 545 26.09 5.01 -18.06
C CYS A 545 25.66 3.61 -18.51
N PHE A 546 25.12 3.53 -19.72
CA PHE A 546 24.68 2.32 -20.38
C PHE A 546 25.20 2.31 -21.81
N THR A 547 25.15 1.17 -22.48
CA THR A 547 25.52 1.05 -23.89
C THR A 547 24.59 0.11 -24.64
N PHE A 548 24.41 0.38 -25.93
CA PHE A 548 23.72 -0.54 -26.84
C PHE A 548 24.52 -1.82 -27.13
N ASN A 549 25.79 -1.90 -26.71
CA ASN A 549 26.64 -3.06 -26.96
C ASN A 549 26.77 -3.96 -25.72
N HIS A 550 26.03 -5.06 -25.70
CA HIS A 550 25.94 -5.94 -24.53
C HIS A 550 27.15 -6.84 -24.30
N ASP A 551 27.98 -7.07 -25.32
CA ASP A 551 29.10 -8.00 -25.28
C ASP A 551 30.29 -7.42 -26.07
N SER A 552 30.98 -6.47 -25.45
CA SER A 552 32.06 -5.70 -26.07
C SER A 552 33.40 -5.94 -25.39
N LEU A 553 34.36 -6.43 -26.19
CA LEU A 553 35.75 -6.60 -25.75
C LEU A 553 36.36 -5.29 -25.24
N ASN A 554 36.15 -4.18 -25.95
CA ASN A 554 36.69 -2.87 -25.54
C ASN A 554 36.10 -2.43 -24.21
N GLN A 555 34.79 -2.63 -24.01
CA GLN A 555 34.13 -2.28 -22.75
C GLN A 555 34.64 -3.12 -21.59
N PHE A 556 34.82 -4.45 -21.76
CA PHE A 556 35.43 -5.30 -20.74
C PHE A 556 36.89 -4.96 -20.42
N ARG A 557 37.64 -4.42 -21.38
CA ARG A 557 39.03 -3.99 -21.18
C ARG A 557 39.11 -2.66 -20.44
N LEU A 558 38.19 -1.74 -20.70
CA LEU A 558 38.23 -0.37 -20.18
C LEU A 558 37.46 -0.22 -18.86
N TYR A 559 36.35 -0.94 -18.68
CA TYR A 559 35.45 -0.80 -17.53
C TYR A 559 35.40 -2.06 -16.68
N GLY A 560 34.97 -1.90 -15.41
CA GLY A 560 34.66 -3.04 -14.55
C GLY A 560 35.85 -3.88 -14.10
N LYS A 561 37.09 -3.36 -14.16
CA LYS A 561 38.28 -4.08 -13.68
C LYS A 561 38.16 -4.43 -12.19
N GLU A 562 37.99 -5.70 -11.88
CA GLU A 562 38.10 -6.24 -10.52
C GLU A 562 39.57 -6.31 -10.14
N GLU A 563 39.93 -5.76 -8.99
CA GLU A 563 41.33 -5.72 -8.49
C GLU A 563 42.37 -5.17 -9.51
N GLY A 564 41.92 -4.35 -10.47
CA GLY A 564 42.79 -3.81 -11.53
C GLY A 564 43.11 -4.76 -12.68
N LYS A 565 42.60 -6.00 -12.67
CA LYS A 565 42.81 -7.01 -13.72
C LYS A 565 42.03 -6.64 -14.99
N GLU A 566 42.69 -6.66 -16.15
CA GLU A 566 42.02 -6.42 -17.43
C GLU A 566 41.04 -7.54 -17.79
N ALA A 567 39.94 -7.18 -18.48
CA ALA A 567 38.92 -8.14 -18.93
C ALA A 567 38.40 -9.03 -17.80
N SER A 568 38.17 -8.42 -16.62
CA SER A 568 37.52 -9.02 -15.45
C SER A 568 36.15 -8.39 -15.13
N GLY A 569 35.68 -7.49 -15.98
CA GLY A 569 34.37 -6.85 -15.83
C GLY A 569 33.21 -7.75 -16.20
N VAL A 570 32.02 -7.29 -15.84
CA VAL A 570 30.74 -7.92 -16.19
C VAL A 570 29.83 -6.91 -16.87
N SER A 571 29.03 -7.39 -17.82
CA SER A 571 28.01 -6.62 -18.52
C SER A 571 26.65 -7.07 -18.03
N MET A 572 25.96 -6.19 -17.32
CA MET A 572 24.61 -6.39 -16.81
C MET A 572 23.62 -5.88 -17.86
N VAL A 573 22.87 -6.78 -18.49
CA VAL A 573 21.92 -6.45 -19.57
C VAL A 573 20.53 -6.24 -18.98
N PHE A 574 20.06 -5.01 -19.06
CA PHE A 574 18.76 -4.57 -18.56
C PHE A 574 17.70 -4.67 -19.65
N ASN A 575 16.53 -5.17 -19.28
CA ASN A 575 15.33 -5.00 -20.09
C ASN A 575 14.86 -3.55 -19.96
N VAL A 576 14.82 -2.82 -21.08
CA VAL A 576 14.54 -1.38 -21.01
C VAL A 576 13.13 -1.07 -20.49
N LYS A 577 12.16 -1.94 -20.77
CA LYS A 577 10.76 -1.82 -20.31
C LYS A 577 10.60 -1.96 -18.80
N ASN A 578 11.53 -2.67 -18.16
CA ASN A 578 11.44 -2.98 -16.73
C ASN A 578 12.32 -2.08 -15.86
N PHE A 579 13.23 -1.29 -16.46
CA PHE A 579 14.22 -0.51 -15.71
C PHE A 579 14.18 0.98 -15.97
N PHE A 580 13.73 1.41 -17.15
CA PHE A 580 13.67 2.82 -17.52
C PHE A 580 12.25 3.26 -17.79
N ASN A 581 12.07 4.57 -17.81
CA ASN A 581 10.81 5.19 -18.17
C ASN A 581 10.63 5.21 -19.69
N ASN A 582 9.61 4.51 -20.22
CA ASN A 582 9.31 4.50 -21.67
C ASN A 582 8.50 5.73 -22.10
N ASN A 583 7.83 6.38 -21.16
CA ASN A 583 7.08 7.58 -21.45
C ASN A 583 8.09 8.74 -21.53
N SER A 584 8.51 9.10 -22.75
CA SER A 584 9.14 10.41 -23.05
C SER A 584 8.36 11.58 -22.45
N ASN A 585 7.08 11.35 -22.24
CA ASN A 585 6.04 12.22 -21.72
C ASN A 585 6.15 12.56 -20.22
N GLN A 586 7.02 11.91 -19.44
CA GLN A 586 7.17 12.22 -18.01
C GLN A 586 8.31 13.16 -17.67
N MET A 587 9.32 13.37 -18.53
CA MET A 587 10.49 14.17 -18.13
C MET A 587 10.75 15.46 -18.89
N PHE A 588 10.41 15.62 -20.17
CA PHE A 588 10.67 16.91 -20.88
C PHE A 588 9.70 17.14 -22.05
N ILE A 589 8.40 17.30 -21.77
CA ILE A 589 7.44 17.61 -22.85
C ILE A 589 7.79 18.97 -23.47
N PRO A 590 7.88 19.07 -24.81
CA PRO A 590 7.95 20.34 -25.49
C PRO A 590 6.65 21.11 -25.24
N PHE A 591 6.78 22.32 -24.69
CA PHE A 591 5.68 23.21 -24.36
C PHE A 591 4.63 23.30 -25.49
N SER A 592 3.38 22.93 -25.16
CA SER A 592 2.12 23.65 -25.47
C SER A 592 0.93 22.77 -25.89
N LYS A 593 1.08 21.48 -26.27
CA LYS A 593 -0.08 20.63 -26.62
C LYS A 593 -0.03 19.14 -26.24
N ASP A 594 1.13 18.57 -25.94
CA ASP A 594 1.23 17.11 -25.69
C ASP A 594 1.09 16.69 -24.20
N LEU A 595 1.04 17.63 -23.25
CA LEU A 595 0.67 17.40 -21.82
C LEU A 595 -0.62 16.58 -21.65
N ILE A 596 -1.49 16.73 -22.62
CA ILE A 596 -2.83 16.15 -22.79
C ILE A 596 -2.77 14.63 -23.03
N LYS A 597 -1.87 14.17 -23.91
CA LYS A 597 -1.78 12.76 -24.29
C LYS A 597 -1.19 11.87 -23.19
N VAL A 598 -0.42 12.44 -22.27
CA VAL A 598 0.31 11.76 -21.19
C VAL A 598 -0.62 11.12 -20.15
N SER A 599 -1.79 11.72 -19.93
CA SER A 599 -2.80 11.23 -18.97
C SER A 599 -3.34 9.82 -19.27
N LYS A 600 -3.11 9.30 -20.48
CA LYS A 600 -3.60 7.97 -20.89
C LYS A 600 -2.63 6.83 -20.57
N SER A 601 -1.31 7.06 -20.54
CA SER A 601 -0.32 5.98 -20.39
C SER A 601 0.12 5.74 -18.93
N GLU A 602 0.06 6.74 -18.05
CA GLU A 602 0.42 6.61 -16.62
C GLU A 602 -0.55 5.69 -15.83
N ASN A 603 -1.76 5.46 -16.33
CA ASN A 603 -2.81 4.72 -15.60
C ASN A 603 -2.56 3.20 -15.55
N THR A 604 -1.46 2.71 -16.13
CA THR A 604 -1.14 1.27 -16.18
C THR A 604 -0.13 0.80 -15.12
N GLN A 605 0.58 1.68 -14.40
CA GLN A 605 1.60 1.30 -13.43
C GLN A 605 1.45 2.02 -12.08
N GLU A 606 0.51 1.60 -11.24
CA GLU A 606 0.67 1.75 -9.78
C GLU A 606 0.08 0.49 -9.13
N SER A 607 0.96 -0.43 -8.76
CA SER A 607 0.70 -1.43 -7.73
C SER A 607 0.72 -0.71 -6.38
N GLN A 608 -0.44 -0.51 -5.75
CA GLN A 608 -0.45 -0.27 -4.31
C GLN A 608 -0.43 -1.63 -3.62
N ILE A 609 0.59 -1.86 -2.79
CA ILE A 609 0.53 -2.33 -1.39
C ILE A 609 2.01 -2.42 -0.92
N ASN A 610 2.36 -1.59 0.07
CA ASN A 610 3.62 -1.57 0.84
C ASN A 610 4.95 -1.32 0.09
N LYS A 611 5.42 -0.06 0.11
CA LYS A 611 6.69 0.36 0.75
C LYS A 611 6.95 1.87 0.59
N SER A 612 7.65 2.40 1.58
CA SER A 612 7.96 3.80 1.88
C SER A 612 8.83 4.57 0.87
N HIS A 613 8.99 4.11 -0.36
CA HIS A 613 9.83 4.76 -1.37
C HIS A 613 9.16 4.61 -2.74
N GLN A 614 8.49 5.65 -3.24
CA GLN A 614 7.87 5.65 -4.57
C GLN A 614 8.94 5.43 -5.65
N GLU A 615 8.72 4.44 -6.51
CA GLU A 615 9.60 4.06 -7.63
C GLU A 615 9.52 5.10 -8.77
N THR A 616 10.37 6.13 -8.75
CA THR A 616 10.47 7.08 -9.87
C THR A 616 11.45 6.55 -10.93
N TYR A 617 10.93 6.09 -12.07
CA TYR A 617 11.74 5.63 -13.20
C TYR A 617 12.37 6.81 -13.95
N LEU A 618 13.68 6.73 -14.24
CA LEU A 618 14.36 7.74 -15.05
C LEU A 618 14.47 7.30 -16.53
N PRO A 619 14.41 8.26 -17.47
CA PRO A 619 14.57 8.05 -18.89
C PRO A 619 16.04 7.81 -19.24
N LEU A 620 16.23 7.26 -20.44
CA LEU A 620 17.53 6.97 -21.00
C LEU A 620 17.76 7.84 -22.24
N TYR A 621 18.88 8.55 -22.28
CA TYR A 621 19.26 9.44 -23.38
C TYR A 621 20.49 8.93 -24.12
N ARG A 622 20.51 9.05 -25.44
CA ARG A 622 21.69 8.83 -26.27
C ARG A 622 22.71 9.96 -26.06
N CYS A 623 23.99 9.61 -26.00
CA CYS A 623 25.05 10.59 -26.10
C CYS A 623 25.19 11.11 -27.55
N VAL A 624 25.58 12.37 -27.66
CA VAL A 624 25.97 13.04 -28.91
C VAL A 624 27.49 13.06 -28.98
N TYR A 625 28.04 12.52 -30.05
CA TYR A 625 29.46 12.58 -30.36
C TYR A 625 29.70 13.79 -31.25
N LEU A 626 30.54 14.71 -30.81
CA LEU A 626 30.76 16.01 -31.44
C LEU A 626 32.25 16.25 -31.69
N ASP A 627 32.58 16.75 -32.87
CA ASP A 627 33.84 17.44 -33.14
C ASP A 627 33.61 18.96 -33.12
N PRO A 628 34.19 19.71 -32.16
CA PRO A 628 33.92 21.13 -32.02
C PRO A 628 34.51 21.96 -33.17
N VAL A 629 35.50 21.42 -33.91
CA VAL A 629 36.18 22.14 -35.00
C VAL A 629 35.36 22.07 -36.29
N THR A 630 34.99 20.87 -36.73
CA THR A 630 34.20 20.70 -37.97
C THR A 630 32.70 20.88 -37.75
N GLY A 631 32.23 20.76 -36.50
CA GLY A 631 30.82 20.69 -36.16
C GLY A 631 30.17 19.35 -36.52
N TYR A 632 30.96 18.34 -36.88
CA TYR A 632 30.46 16.98 -37.13
C TYR A 632 29.79 16.41 -35.88
N ILE A 633 28.61 15.82 -36.07
CA ILE A 633 27.94 15.04 -35.02
C ILE A 633 27.57 13.64 -35.47
N SER A 634 27.53 12.73 -34.50
CA SER A 634 26.93 11.40 -34.60
C SER A 634 26.20 11.09 -33.30
N LEU A 635 25.15 10.26 -33.36
CA LEU A 635 24.43 9.81 -32.16
C LEU A 635 24.85 8.40 -31.76
N ALA A 636 24.89 8.14 -30.46
CA ALA A 636 25.02 6.78 -29.95
C ALA A 636 23.90 5.90 -30.53
N LYS A 637 24.29 4.84 -31.23
CA LYS A 637 23.39 3.95 -31.99
C LYS A 637 23.95 2.53 -32.03
N ARG A 638 23.08 1.58 -32.35
CA ARG A 638 23.44 0.16 -32.47
C ARG A 638 24.33 -0.06 -33.69
N THR A 639 25.20 -1.07 -33.60
CA THR A 639 25.92 -1.58 -34.77
C THR A 639 25.07 -2.61 -35.49
N ARG A 640 25.42 -2.92 -36.74
CA ARG A 640 24.73 -3.95 -37.51
C ARG A 640 24.76 -5.31 -36.77
N ILE A 641 25.89 -5.66 -36.14
CA ILE A 641 25.99 -6.94 -35.42
C ILE A 641 25.10 -6.97 -34.17
N THR A 642 25.06 -5.88 -33.37
CA THR A 642 24.17 -5.83 -32.20
C THR A 642 22.70 -5.74 -32.61
N PHE A 643 22.39 -5.19 -33.79
CA PHE A 643 21.05 -5.18 -34.36
C PHE A 643 20.53 -6.58 -34.73
N PHE A 644 21.36 -7.37 -35.40
CA PHE A 644 20.99 -8.71 -35.89
C PHE A 644 20.92 -9.75 -34.77
N ARG A 645 21.72 -9.61 -33.71
CA ARG A 645 21.67 -10.53 -32.55
C ARG A 645 20.35 -10.49 -31.77
N GLU A 646 19.52 -9.46 -31.95
CA GLU A 646 18.20 -9.34 -31.30
C GLU A 646 17.02 -9.70 -32.21
N ASN A 647 17.21 -9.89 -33.53
CA ASN A 647 16.12 -10.04 -34.50
C ASN A 647 16.41 -11.12 -35.55
N GLU A 648 15.52 -12.11 -35.70
CA GLU A 648 15.73 -13.29 -36.57
C GLU A 648 15.02 -13.19 -37.94
N GLU A 649 13.96 -12.39 -38.10
CA GLU A 649 13.21 -12.24 -39.38
C GLU A 649 13.32 -10.81 -39.96
N ASN A 650 13.50 -10.70 -41.29
CA ASN A 650 13.53 -9.44 -42.08
C ASN A 650 14.55 -8.37 -41.62
N SER A 651 15.65 -8.79 -40.98
CA SER A 651 16.61 -7.90 -40.30
C SER A 651 17.31 -6.87 -41.22
N ASP A 652 17.51 -7.16 -42.51
CA ASP A 652 18.15 -6.21 -43.44
C ASP A 652 17.28 -4.99 -43.75
N ASN A 653 15.96 -5.16 -43.93
CA ASN A 653 15.06 -4.04 -44.21
C ASN A 653 14.89 -3.17 -42.95
N ARG A 654 14.68 -3.81 -41.80
CA ARG A 654 14.57 -3.12 -40.49
C ARG A 654 15.85 -2.38 -40.13
N TRP A 655 17.01 -2.92 -40.49
CA TRP A 655 18.30 -2.23 -40.30
C TRP A 655 18.38 -0.95 -41.15
N ARG A 656 17.94 -0.97 -42.41
CA ARG A 656 17.91 0.24 -43.26
C ARG A 656 16.96 1.29 -42.69
N GLU A 657 15.78 0.88 -42.24
CA GLU A 657 14.81 1.77 -41.57
C GLU A 657 15.41 2.40 -40.32
N TYR A 658 16.08 1.59 -39.47
CA TYR A 658 16.80 2.08 -38.30
C TYR A 658 17.90 3.10 -38.66
N GLN A 659 18.71 2.82 -39.69
CA GLN A 659 19.75 3.74 -40.15
C GLN A 659 19.17 5.07 -40.63
N ASN A 660 18.09 5.03 -41.43
CA ASN A 660 17.42 6.23 -41.91
C ASN A 660 16.87 7.06 -40.74
N LYS A 661 16.23 6.41 -39.76
CA LYS A 661 15.74 7.07 -38.54
C LYS A 661 16.88 7.74 -37.75
N MET A 662 18.03 7.06 -37.61
CA MET A 662 19.18 7.64 -36.90
C MET A 662 19.77 8.85 -37.66
N LEU A 663 19.86 8.78 -38.98
CA LEU A 663 20.31 9.90 -39.81
C LEU A 663 19.36 11.10 -39.72
N GLU A 664 18.05 10.85 -39.66
CA GLU A 664 17.05 11.88 -39.43
C GLU A 664 17.23 12.53 -38.06
N LYS A 665 17.38 11.73 -37.00
CA LYS A 665 17.65 12.23 -35.64
C LYS A 665 18.94 13.08 -35.61
N GLU A 666 20.02 12.62 -36.23
CA GLU A 666 21.28 13.37 -36.35
C GLU A 666 21.07 14.72 -37.05
N THR A 667 20.36 14.72 -38.17
CA THR A 667 20.06 15.96 -38.91
C THR A 667 19.25 16.96 -38.07
N GLN A 668 18.26 16.47 -37.32
CA GLN A 668 17.44 17.31 -36.44
C GLN A 668 18.26 17.87 -35.26
N VAL A 669 19.09 17.05 -34.60
CA VAL A 669 19.97 17.50 -33.51
C VAL A 669 20.94 18.56 -34.02
N GLN A 670 21.57 18.36 -35.17
CA GLN A 670 22.49 19.34 -35.77
C GLN A 670 21.78 20.68 -36.01
N LYS A 671 20.56 20.64 -36.55
CA LYS A 671 19.75 21.84 -36.80
C LYS A 671 19.50 22.63 -35.51
N HIS A 672 19.10 21.94 -34.43
CA HIS A 672 18.85 22.59 -33.14
C HIS A 672 20.13 23.10 -32.47
N LEU A 673 21.23 22.35 -32.54
CA LEU A 673 22.55 22.78 -32.04
C LEU A 673 23.03 24.06 -32.75
N ASN A 674 22.91 24.11 -34.08
CA ASN A 674 23.24 25.30 -34.86
C ASN A 674 22.35 26.49 -34.46
N LYS A 675 21.06 26.25 -34.21
CA LYS A 675 20.15 27.30 -33.76
C LYS A 675 20.51 27.86 -32.39
N ILE A 676 20.95 27.00 -31.47
CA ILE A 676 21.47 27.41 -30.16
C ILE A 676 22.72 28.29 -30.37
N LYS A 677 23.69 27.84 -31.17
CA LYS A 677 24.92 28.57 -31.47
C LYS A 677 24.65 29.95 -32.09
N GLU A 678 23.77 30.03 -33.09
CA GLU A 678 23.37 31.29 -33.73
C GLU A 678 22.70 32.26 -32.76
N THR A 679 21.86 31.74 -31.85
CA THR A 679 21.13 32.56 -30.88
C THR A 679 22.07 33.07 -29.79
N LEU A 680 22.97 32.22 -29.29
CA LEU A 680 23.99 32.60 -28.32
C LEU A 680 24.89 33.73 -28.84
N ALA A 681 25.24 33.72 -30.14
CA ALA A 681 26.04 34.77 -30.75
C ALA A 681 25.36 36.16 -30.72
N LYS A 682 24.03 36.23 -30.53
CA LYS A 682 23.27 37.49 -30.43
C LYS A 682 23.22 38.06 -29.02
N ILE A 683 23.37 37.20 -28.01
CA ILE A 683 23.22 37.55 -26.61
C ILE A 683 24.54 38.15 -26.10
N LYS A 684 24.54 39.44 -25.72
CA LYS A 684 25.75 40.13 -25.24
C LYS A 684 25.93 40.01 -23.72
N GLY A 685 26.86 39.15 -23.32
CA GLY A 685 27.76 39.25 -22.15
C GLY A 685 27.32 40.01 -20.90
N LYS A 686 26.16 39.66 -20.32
CA LYS A 686 25.79 40.06 -18.95
C LYS A 686 25.87 38.85 -18.04
N ASP A 687 26.44 39.02 -16.84
CA ASP A 687 26.67 37.92 -15.88
C ASP A 687 25.40 37.11 -15.61
N LYS A 688 24.26 37.78 -15.42
CA LYS A 688 22.97 37.10 -15.17
C LYS A 688 22.49 36.27 -16.35
N VAL A 689 22.70 36.74 -17.57
CA VAL A 689 22.27 36.02 -18.78
C VAL A 689 23.15 34.80 -19.02
N ASN A 690 24.46 34.93 -18.81
CA ASN A 690 25.40 33.82 -18.89
C ASN A 690 25.09 32.73 -17.85
N GLU A 691 24.69 33.11 -16.64
CA GLU A 691 24.20 32.19 -15.62
C GLU A 691 22.98 31.39 -16.12
N VAL A 692 21.96 32.06 -16.68
CA VAL A 692 20.79 31.34 -17.22
C VAL A 692 21.19 30.39 -18.35
N VAL A 693 22.10 30.81 -19.24
CA VAL A 693 22.62 29.97 -20.33
C VAL A 693 23.31 28.72 -19.78
N GLN A 694 24.15 28.85 -18.75
CA GLN A 694 24.82 27.69 -18.14
C GLN A 694 23.81 26.68 -17.59
N ASP A 695 22.79 27.17 -16.87
CA ASP A 695 21.75 26.32 -16.30
C ASP A 695 20.92 25.60 -17.38
N ILE A 696 20.44 26.31 -18.41
CA ILE A 696 19.61 25.68 -19.47
C ILE A 696 20.39 24.72 -20.37
N LEU A 697 21.72 24.86 -20.44
CA LEU A 697 22.59 23.96 -21.22
C LEU A 697 23.06 22.75 -20.41
N LEU A 698 22.82 22.73 -19.09
CA LEU A 698 23.37 21.74 -18.16
C LEU A 698 23.06 20.28 -18.55
N PRO A 699 21.85 19.90 -19.00
CA PRO A 699 21.59 18.52 -19.42
C PRO A 699 22.44 18.10 -20.63
N LEU A 700 22.58 18.99 -21.63
CA LEU A 700 23.36 18.70 -22.84
C LEU A 700 24.86 18.66 -22.56
N LYS A 701 25.36 19.46 -21.61
CA LYS A 701 26.76 19.41 -21.14
C LYS A 701 27.18 17.97 -20.79
N TYR A 702 26.25 17.18 -20.25
CA TYR A 702 26.50 15.80 -19.81
C TYR A 702 26.01 14.71 -20.78
N LEU A 703 25.51 15.10 -21.95
CA LEU A 703 25.17 14.19 -23.04
C LEU A 703 26.09 14.33 -24.26
N VAL A 704 26.87 15.41 -24.34
CA VAL A 704 27.79 15.66 -25.45
C VAL A 704 29.21 15.21 -25.09
N LYS A 705 29.77 14.35 -25.93
CA LYS A 705 31.12 13.78 -25.82
C LYS A 705 31.96 14.11 -27.04
N HIS A 706 33.27 14.01 -26.89
CA HIS A 706 34.18 14.07 -28.03
C HIS A 706 33.92 12.89 -28.98
N TYR A 707 34.01 13.11 -30.30
CA TYR A 707 33.72 12.08 -31.31
C TYR A 707 34.60 10.82 -31.19
N ALA A 708 35.80 10.94 -30.61
CA ALA A 708 36.72 9.83 -30.38
C ALA A 708 36.12 8.68 -29.52
N PHE A 709 35.05 8.94 -28.79
CA PHE A 709 34.36 7.95 -27.95
C PHE A 709 33.16 7.28 -28.65
N GLU A 710 32.96 7.50 -29.96
CA GLU A 710 31.79 6.99 -30.70
C GLU A 710 31.59 5.47 -30.54
N GLU A 711 32.67 4.71 -30.42
CA GLU A 711 32.66 3.25 -30.26
C GLU A 711 31.96 2.76 -28.97
N GLU A 712 31.82 3.62 -27.96
CA GLU A 712 31.17 3.28 -26.68
C GLU A 712 29.65 3.09 -26.82
N GLN A 713 29.03 3.71 -27.83
CA GLN A 713 27.58 3.65 -28.07
C GLN A 713 26.78 3.99 -26.80
N GLU A 714 27.24 5.01 -26.07
CA GLU A 714 26.80 5.31 -24.72
C GLU A 714 25.41 5.96 -24.66
N CYS A 715 24.64 5.56 -23.67
CA CYS A 715 23.43 6.20 -23.21
C CYS A 715 23.53 6.51 -21.72
N ARG A 716 22.78 7.51 -21.25
CA ARG A 716 22.84 7.96 -19.86
C ARG A 716 21.46 8.18 -19.25
N MET A 717 21.36 7.81 -17.99
CA MET A 717 20.41 8.41 -17.06
C MET A 717 21.08 9.64 -16.45
N ILE A 718 20.32 10.73 -16.30
CA ILE A 718 20.80 11.98 -15.71
C ILE A 718 19.79 12.48 -14.69
N ALA A 719 20.27 12.83 -13.51
CA ALA A 719 19.51 13.56 -12.49
C ALA A 719 20.29 14.81 -12.08
N ILE A 720 19.62 15.96 -11.96
CA ILE A 720 20.25 17.23 -11.56
C ILE A 720 19.70 17.60 -10.19
N HIS A 721 20.59 17.74 -9.21
CA HIS A 721 20.23 18.03 -7.82
C HIS A 721 21.04 19.19 -7.25
N SER A 722 20.48 19.89 -6.27
CA SER A 722 21.18 20.92 -5.49
C SER A 722 22.00 20.32 -4.37
N LEU A 723 23.26 20.76 -4.23
CA LEU A 723 24.11 20.40 -3.10
C LEU A 723 23.78 21.18 -1.81
N ILE A 724 22.97 22.25 -1.89
CA ILE A 724 22.69 23.15 -0.75
C ILE A 724 21.30 22.89 -0.14
N LYS A 725 20.28 22.63 -0.97
CA LYS A 725 18.89 22.50 -0.52
C LYS A 725 18.39 21.07 -0.33
N GLU A 726 19.04 20.07 -0.95
CA GLU A 726 18.57 18.68 -0.99
C GLU A 726 19.45 17.73 -0.14
N SER A 727 19.64 18.06 1.15
CA SER A 727 20.58 17.35 2.04
C SER A 727 20.34 15.86 2.18
N ASP A 728 19.10 15.38 2.01
CA ASP A 728 18.75 14.01 2.39
C ASP A 728 18.87 13.00 1.23
N LYS A 729 18.87 13.48 -0.03
CA LYS A 729 18.91 12.64 -1.24
C LYS A 729 20.30 12.39 -1.76
N VAL A 730 21.16 13.42 -1.74
CA VAL A 730 22.56 13.28 -2.14
C VAL A 730 23.29 12.53 -1.04
N LYS A 731 23.59 11.26 -1.29
CA LYS A 731 24.38 10.45 -0.37
C LYS A 731 25.86 10.75 -0.57
N ILE A 732 26.57 10.93 0.53
CA ILE A 732 27.99 11.25 0.53
C ILE A 732 28.76 10.02 1.02
N ASP A 733 29.68 9.51 0.20
CA ASP A 733 30.68 8.52 0.61
C ASP A 733 32.03 9.23 0.71
N ILE A 734 32.36 9.68 1.92
CA ILE A 734 33.60 10.41 2.20
C ILE A 734 34.83 9.53 1.91
N THR A 735 34.73 8.22 2.21
CA THR A 735 35.82 7.25 2.01
C THR A 735 36.19 7.11 0.54
N LYS A 736 35.18 7.05 -0.33
CA LYS A 736 35.35 6.99 -1.79
C LYS A 736 35.47 8.36 -2.45
N LYS A 737 35.38 9.45 -1.68
CA LYS A 737 35.33 10.84 -2.17
C LYS A 737 34.28 11.02 -3.27
N SER A 738 33.13 10.39 -3.11
CA SER A 738 32.08 10.36 -4.13
C SER A 738 30.73 10.74 -3.54
N MET A 739 29.89 11.36 -4.35
CA MET A 739 28.47 11.57 -4.03
C MET A 739 27.62 10.81 -5.03
N TYR A 740 26.48 10.30 -4.58
CA TYR A 740 25.54 9.57 -5.42
C TYR A 740 24.09 9.79 -5.01
N VAL A 741 23.19 9.52 -5.95
CA VAL A 741 21.75 9.43 -5.73
C VAL A 741 21.34 7.98 -5.96
N GLU A 742 20.48 7.46 -5.08
CA GLU A 742 19.96 6.10 -5.18
C GLU A 742 18.79 6.02 -6.16
N TYR A 743 18.81 4.97 -6.98
CA TYR A 743 17.75 4.60 -7.90
C TYR A 743 17.15 3.29 -7.40
N PHE A 744 15.92 3.39 -6.87
CA PHE A 744 15.28 2.35 -6.06
C PHE A 744 14.60 1.23 -6.88
N ILE A 745 14.74 1.23 -8.20
CA ILE A 745 14.22 0.15 -9.04
C ILE A 745 15.02 -1.12 -8.81
N ASP A 746 14.32 -2.23 -8.58
CA ASP A 746 14.95 -3.53 -8.34
C ASP A 746 15.72 -4.01 -9.57
N VAL A 747 17.05 -3.98 -9.46
CA VAL A 747 17.96 -4.43 -10.51
C VAL A 747 17.72 -5.90 -10.83
N LYS A 748 17.44 -6.75 -9.84
CA LYS A 748 17.37 -8.20 -10.05
C LYS A 748 16.23 -8.59 -10.98
N THR A 749 15.07 -7.95 -10.85
CA THR A 749 13.89 -8.20 -11.71
C THR A 749 14.04 -7.58 -13.09
N ALA A 750 14.82 -6.51 -13.22
CA ALA A 750 15.10 -5.84 -14.48
C ALA A 750 16.18 -6.50 -15.35
N ILE A 751 17.02 -7.38 -14.78
CA ILE A 751 18.11 -8.05 -15.50
C ILE A 751 17.57 -9.18 -16.39
N GLU A 752 17.86 -9.05 -17.68
CA GLU A 752 17.59 -10.07 -18.67
C GLU A 752 18.73 -11.10 -18.70
N LYS A 753 19.97 -10.63 -18.82
CA LYS A 753 21.19 -11.45 -18.94
C LYS A 753 22.40 -10.77 -18.29
N VAL A 754 23.41 -11.56 -17.93
CA VAL A 754 24.73 -11.09 -17.52
C VAL A 754 25.78 -11.76 -18.39
N TYR A 755 26.64 -10.96 -19.03
CA TYR A 755 27.83 -11.45 -19.71
C TYR A 755 29.06 -11.27 -18.83
N LEU A 756 29.78 -12.35 -18.58
CA LEU A 756 31.06 -12.37 -17.90
C LEU A 756 32.17 -12.30 -18.93
N SER A 757 33.11 -11.38 -18.73
CA SER A 757 34.38 -11.43 -19.48
C SER A 757 35.15 -12.72 -19.16
N VAL A 758 36.13 -13.05 -20.01
CA VAL A 758 36.98 -14.23 -19.84
C VAL A 758 37.65 -14.25 -18.45
N GLY A 759 38.12 -13.09 -17.97
CA GLY A 759 38.76 -12.96 -16.66
C GLY A 759 37.80 -12.96 -15.47
N ALA A 760 36.48 -12.89 -15.70
CA ALA A 760 35.42 -12.95 -14.68
C ALA A 760 34.74 -14.32 -14.59
N LYS A 761 35.22 -15.33 -15.34
CA LYS A 761 34.61 -16.67 -15.43
C LYS A 761 34.43 -17.35 -14.06
N GLU A 762 35.33 -17.10 -13.12
CA GLU A 762 35.25 -17.66 -11.75
C GLU A 762 34.01 -17.22 -10.98
N TYR A 763 33.38 -16.11 -11.37
CA TYR A 763 32.14 -15.61 -10.75
C TYR A 763 30.86 -16.26 -11.31
N GLU A 764 30.95 -17.15 -12.30
CA GLU A 764 29.79 -17.73 -12.99
C GLU A 764 28.76 -18.37 -12.04
N SER A 765 29.20 -19.24 -11.14
CA SER A 765 28.32 -19.90 -10.16
C SER A 765 27.64 -18.92 -9.20
N PHE A 766 28.31 -17.82 -8.86
CA PHE A 766 27.76 -16.77 -7.99
C PHE A 766 26.61 -16.05 -8.68
N PHE A 767 26.77 -15.67 -9.95
CA PHE A 767 25.69 -15.03 -10.72
C PHE A 767 24.50 -15.97 -10.98
N ILE A 768 24.75 -17.26 -11.23
CA ILE A 768 23.67 -18.27 -11.36
C ILE A 768 22.87 -18.34 -10.07
N LYS A 769 23.54 -18.38 -8.91
CA LYS A 769 22.88 -18.36 -7.60
C LYS A 769 22.13 -17.05 -7.36
N ALA A 770 22.68 -15.91 -7.76
CA ALA A 770 22.08 -14.59 -7.60
C ALA A 770 20.74 -14.48 -8.34
N LEU A 771 20.73 -14.88 -9.62
CA LEU A 771 19.60 -14.73 -10.53
C LEU A 771 18.60 -15.87 -10.42
N GLY A 772 19.02 -17.05 -9.93
CA GLY A 772 18.17 -18.24 -9.84
C GLY A 772 17.90 -18.89 -11.21
N ASP A 773 18.59 -18.48 -12.27
CA ASP A 773 18.45 -19.03 -13.63
C ASP A 773 19.80 -19.05 -14.35
N SER A 774 20.31 -20.26 -14.64
CA SER A 774 21.58 -20.42 -15.34
C SER A 774 21.55 -19.92 -16.78
N ARG A 775 20.38 -19.85 -17.42
CA ARG A 775 20.23 -19.38 -18.81
C ARG A 775 20.46 -17.88 -18.95
N LYS A 776 20.39 -17.14 -17.84
CA LYS A 776 20.66 -15.69 -17.80
C LYS A 776 22.16 -15.36 -17.73
N VAL A 777 23.04 -16.31 -17.42
CA VAL A 777 24.48 -16.07 -17.30
C VAL A 777 25.19 -16.59 -18.54
N ARG A 778 26.07 -15.77 -19.13
CA ARG A 778 26.84 -16.10 -20.33
C ARG A 778 28.29 -15.70 -20.15
N ILE A 779 29.20 -16.46 -20.74
CA ILE A 779 30.60 -16.06 -20.89
C ILE A 779 30.73 -15.38 -22.26
N SER A 780 31.45 -14.26 -22.31
CA SER A 780 31.75 -13.57 -23.56
C SER A 780 32.59 -14.44 -24.49
N ASP A 781 32.14 -14.59 -25.74
CA ASP A 781 32.88 -15.32 -26.79
C ASP A 781 33.88 -14.41 -27.53
N ASN A 782 34.04 -13.17 -27.10
CA ASN A 782 34.98 -12.24 -27.73
C ASN A 782 36.43 -12.73 -27.56
N PRO A 783 37.24 -12.70 -28.64
CA PRO A 783 38.62 -13.16 -28.57
C PRO A 783 39.47 -12.23 -27.68
N PHE A 784 39.88 -12.72 -26.50
CA PHE A 784 40.78 -12.01 -25.60
C PHE A 784 42.16 -12.67 -25.59
N ARG A 785 43.18 -11.94 -26.05
CA ARG A 785 44.58 -12.36 -25.93
C ARG A 785 45.14 -11.81 -24.63
N ALA A 786 45.24 -12.65 -23.61
CA ALA A 786 45.93 -12.28 -22.38
C ALA A 786 47.38 -11.91 -22.72
N LYS A 787 47.86 -10.75 -22.24
CA LYS A 787 49.30 -10.47 -22.23
C LYS A 787 49.92 -11.47 -21.27
N SER A 788 50.60 -12.46 -21.83
CA SER A 788 51.48 -13.39 -21.12
C SER A 788 52.61 -12.66 -20.43
#